data_AF-A0A2K9EIX8-F1
#
_entry.id   AF-A0A2K9EIX8-F1
#
_cell.length_a   1.000
_cell.length_b   1.000
_cell.length_c   1.000
_cell.angle_alpha   90.00
_cell.angle_beta   90.00
_cell.angle_gamma   90.00
#
_symmetry.space_group_name_H-M   'P 1'
#
loop_
_entity.id
_entity.type
_entity.pdbx_description
1 polymer ?
#
loop_
_entity_poly.entity_id
_entity_poly.type
_entity_poly.pdbx_seq_one_letter_code
_entity_poly.pdbx_strand_id
1 'polypeptide(L)'
;MRKVASVFLSLAMLMVFLIPLNISVTSAKESFNYAEALQKAIYFYECQQAGPLPSWNRVQWRGDSTLNDYVTGGWYDAGDHVKFNLPMAYSAAMLGWALYEYPEGFDKSGQRIHMENNLRFVLDYLVNCNKGSSVVYQIGDGAADHKWWGPVEVIEKEMERPYFTGRGSAVTAQMAAALAIGSIIFDDDVYLDNAKSLFKLADTERSDATYTAAAGFYDSWSGFWDELTWAATWLYLATDDISYLEKAESYTEFWNTEQQTDIWAYKWGHCWDDVLYGTQILLARITNKDEYKKACERHLDYWTTGYDGNRIRYTPKGLAWLDQWGALRYATTTAFIASVYADWEGCSPDKKAIYENFAKTQIDYALGSTGRSFVVGFGENPPQRPHHRTAHGAWADTDKEPPYHRHVLYGALVGGPNQNDQYTDKIDDFVCNEVACDYNAGFVGILAKMVSLYGGTPDENFPPLEEPEDEFFVEASINSMGPNYTEIKAELNNRSAWPARVIKDLSFNYYVDLTEVFEAGYGVEDIKVELRMAEIPATITQLQHYSENIYYVKISFKDGTDIFPGGQSEFRREVQFRISGPQGTDFWNPDNDFSYNGLVRDHVVTKTEYMPVYDGATKIFGLEPESSEEPLLLGDLNDDGIINTSDYSLLTRYVLEIISEFPTPKGTSAADLNSDGIIDSLDCTLMQRYILEIIDKF
;
A
#
# COMPACT_ATOMS: atom_id res chain seq x y z
N MET A 1 46.79 11.42 77.71
CA MET A 1 45.87 10.92 76.66
C MET A 1 45.21 12.11 76.00
N ARG A 2 46.04 12.86 75.27
CA ARG A 2 45.70 14.03 74.45
C ARG A 2 45.99 13.59 73.01
N LYS A 3 45.21 14.10 72.04
CA LYS A 3 45.47 14.06 70.59
C LYS A 3 45.10 12.82 69.76
N VAL A 4 44.03 12.07 70.08
CA VAL A 4 43.55 11.00 69.16
C VAL A 4 42.06 11.08 68.81
N ALA A 5 41.23 11.76 69.60
CA ALA A 5 39.78 11.81 69.33
C ALA A 5 39.30 12.96 68.44
N SER A 6 40.15 13.96 68.12
CA SER A 6 39.74 15.16 67.36
C SER A 6 40.30 15.24 65.94
N VAL A 7 41.00 14.20 65.48
CA VAL A 7 41.50 14.10 64.09
C VAL A 7 40.57 13.21 63.24
N PHE A 8 39.78 12.32 63.86
CA PHE A 8 38.86 11.44 63.12
C PHE A 8 37.52 12.07 62.75
N LEU A 9 37.11 13.19 63.38
CA LEU A 9 35.89 13.90 63.00
C LEU A 9 36.10 14.96 61.91
N SER A 10 37.33 15.43 61.72
CA SER A 10 37.70 16.45 60.73
C SER A 10 38.25 15.88 59.42
N LEU A 11 38.61 14.59 59.39
CA LEU A 11 38.89 13.84 58.15
C LEU A 11 37.64 13.18 57.54
N ALA A 12 36.57 12.95 58.33
CA ALA A 12 35.31 12.43 57.82
C ALA A 12 34.44 13.48 57.10
N MET A 13 34.70 14.78 57.31
CA MET A 13 34.01 15.88 56.62
C MET A 13 34.76 16.44 55.40
N LEU A 14 35.98 15.98 55.11
CA LEU A 14 36.75 16.38 53.92
C LEU A 14 36.89 15.27 52.86
N MET A 15 36.30 14.08 53.09
CA MET A 15 36.28 12.97 52.12
C MET A 15 34.92 12.78 51.40
N VAL A 16 33.98 13.71 51.55
CA VAL A 16 32.70 13.71 50.81
C VAL A 16 32.75 14.60 49.55
N PHE A 17 33.86 15.28 49.27
CA PHE A 17 33.99 16.22 48.14
C PHE A 17 34.87 15.75 46.97
N LEU A 18 35.09 14.44 46.81
CA LEU A 18 35.82 13.88 45.66
C LEU A 18 35.20 12.56 45.17
N ILE A 19 33.86 12.48 45.11
CA ILE A 19 33.25 11.61 44.10
C ILE A 19 33.36 12.41 42.81
N PRO A 20 34.08 11.94 41.77
CA PRO A 20 33.90 12.54 40.46
C PRO A 20 32.41 12.38 40.20
N LEU A 21 31.66 13.49 40.12
CA LEU A 21 30.45 13.44 39.33
C LEU A 21 30.94 12.97 37.96
N ASN A 22 30.79 11.69 37.70
CA ASN A 22 30.48 11.22 36.37
C ASN A 22 29.13 11.88 36.08
N ILE A 23 29.17 13.18 35.74
CA ILE A 23 28.28 13.72 34.76
C ILE A 23 28.59 12.81 33.57
N SER A 24 27.81 11.74 33.44
CA SER A 24 27.52 11.22 32.13
C SER A 24 26.99 12.45 31.41
N VAL A 25 27.89 13.14 30.70
CA VAL A 25 27.52 13.90 29.54
C VAL A 25 26.84 12.83 28.71
N THR A 26 25.52 12.74 28.83
CA THR A 26 24.73 12.04 27.84
C THR A 26 25.21 12.66 26.55
N SER A 27 25.92 11.84 25.77
CA SER A 27 26.24 12.13 24.39
C SER A 27 25.04 12.83 23.80
N ALA A 28 25.26 13.93 23.07
CA ALA A 28 24.20 14.57 22.29
C ALA A 28 23.37 13.44 21.67
N LYS A 29 22.10 13.34 22.05
CA LYS A 29 21.20 12.30 21.55
C LYS A 29 21.31 12.40 20.04
N GLU A 30 21.81 11.36 19.38
CA GLU A 30 22.06 11.39 17.95
C GLU A 30 20.79 11.88 17.25
N SER A 31 20.93 12.90 16.41
CA SER A 31 19.82 13.38 15.58
C SER A 31 19.34 12.24 14.70
N PHE A 32 18.02 12.07 14.57
CA PHE A 32 17.45 11.09 13.64
C PHE A 32 17.83 11.41 12.19
N ASN A 33 17.88 10.39 11.33
CA ASN A 33 18.06 10.60 9.90
C ASN A 33 16.74 11.09 9.27
N TYR A 34 16.50 12.41 9.31
CA TYR A 34 15.27 13.01 8.80
C TYR A 34 15.08 12.81 7.29
N ALA A 35 16.17 12.67 6.52
CA ALA A 35 16.08 12.44 5.08
C ALA A 35 15.52 11.04 4.76
N GLU A 36 15.94 10.01 5.49
CA GLU A 36 15.37 8.66 5.37
C GLU A 36 13.92 8.62 5.88
N ALA A 37 13.62 9.30 6.99
CA ALA A 37 12.25 9.43 7.47
C ALA A 37 11.34 10.11 6.42
N LEU A 38 11.82 11.18 5.77
CA LEU A 38 11.12 11.88 4.70
C LEU A 38 10.92 10.99 3.46
N GLN A 39 11.95 10.28 3.01
CA GLN A 39 11.89 9.33 1.91
C GLN A 39 10.78 8.29 2.13
N LYS A 40 10.75 7.69 3.32
CA LYS A 40 9.74 6.69 3.70
C LYS A 40 8.35 7.33 3.82
N ALA A 41 8.23 8.49 4.49
CA ALA A 41 6.95 9.18 4.67
C ALA A 41 6.28 9.60 3.34
N ILE A 42 7.07 9.90 2.31
CA ILE A 42 6.57 10.16 0.94
C ILE A 42 6.16 8.84 0.27
N TYR A 43 6.94 7.78 0.42
CA TYR A 43 6.63 6.46 -0.13
C TYR A 43 5.29 5.91 0.37
N PHE A 44 4.89 6.22 1.61
CA PHE A 44 3.56 5.88 2.12
C PHE A 44 2.42 6.26 1.17
N TYR A 45 2.48 7.44 0.52
CA TYR A 45 1.43 7.85 -0.41
C TYR A 45 1.38 6.99 -1.68
N GLU A 46 2.47 6.34 -2.08
CA GLU A 46 2.49 5.36 -3.16
C GLU A 46 1.74 4.08 -2.77
N CYS A 47 1.84 3.68 -1.49
CA CYS A 47 1.09 2.56 -0.93
C CYS A 47 -0.42 2.83 -0.91
N GLN A 48 -0.85 4.09 -0.91
CA GLN A 48 -2.27 4.48 -0.88
C GLN A 48 -2.89 4.67 -2.28
N GLN A 49 -2.12 4.62 -3.36
CA GLN A 49 -2.64 4.96 -4.70
C GLN A 49 -3.71 3.99 -5.18
N ALA A 50 -4.90 4.46 -5.54
CA ALA A 50 -5.88 3.65 -6.24
C ALA A 50 -5.53 3.49 -7.72
N GLY A 51 -6.04 2.45 -8.39
CA GLY A 51 -5.76 2.21 -9.80
C GLY A 51 -6.34 3.26 -10.75
N PRO A 52 -5.77 3.43 -11.96
CA PRO A 52 -4.54 2.76 -12.42
C PRO A 52 -3.30 3.35 -11.74
N LEU A 53 -2.36 2.48 -11.37
CA LEU A 53 -1.10 2.90 -10.79
C LEU A 53 -0.22 3.56 -11.86
N PRO A 54 0.48 4.64 -11.49
CA PRO A 54 1.45 5.25 -12.38
C PRO A 54 2.67 4.36 -12.54
N SER A 55 3.30 4.40 -13.73
CA SER A 55 4.54 3.63 -14.02
C SER A 55 5.73 3.88 -13.08
N TRP A 56 5.69 4.98 -12.32
CA TRP A 56 6.71 5.33 -11.33
C TRP A 56 6.37 4.86 -9.91
N ASN A 57 5.22 4.21 -9.69
CA ASN A 57 4.90 3.59 -8.41
C ASN A 57 6.00 2.55 -8.06
N ARG A 58 6.55 2.64 -6.86
CA ARG A 58 7.67 1.79 -6.41
C ARG A 58 7.23 0.61 -5.54
N VAL A 59 5.93 0.42 -5.33
CA VAL A 59 5.38 -0.52 -4.37
C VAL A 59 5.09 -1.86 -5.05
N GLN A 60 6.03 -2.80 -4.95
CA GLN A 60 5.94 -4.13 -5.58
C GLN A 60 4.67 -4.94 -5.26
N TRP A 61 4.05 -4.69 -4.11
CA TRP A 61 2.86 -5.38 -3.62
C TRP A 61 1.56 -4.64 -3.90
N ARG A 62 1.62 -3.51 -4.61
CA ARG A 62 0.45 -2.79 -5.11
C ARG A 62 0.29 -3.03 -6.61
N GLY A 63 -0.95 -3.33 -7.01
CA GLY A 63 -1.37 -3.43 -8.40
C GLY A 63 -2.46 -2.43 -8.73
N ASP A 64 -2.86 -2.41 -10.00
CA ASP A 64 -4.08 -1.72 -10.41
C ASP A 64 -5.27 -2.26 -9.63
N SER A 65 -6.05 -1.35 -9.04
CA SER A 65 -7.15 -1.68 -8.14
C SER A 65 -8.32 -0.72 -8.34
N THR A 66 -9.53 -1.20 -8.04
CA THR A 66 -10.79 -0.43 -8.11
C THR A 66 -11.00 0.30 -9.45
N LEU A 67 -10.67 -0.35 -10.56
CA LEU A 67 -10.72 0.21 -11.91
C LEU A 67 -12.16 0.51 -12.39
N ASN A 68 -13.17 -0.06 -11.73
CA ASN A 68 -14.58 0.24 -11.99
C ASN A 68 -15.09 1.45 -11.18
N ASP A 69 -14.25 2.08 -10.35
CA ASP A 69 -14.59 3.32 -9.65
C ASP A 69 -15.00 4.41 -10.66
N TYR A 70 -16.04 5.18 -10.33
CA TYR A 70 -16.53 6.26 -11.20
C TYR A 70 -15.48 7.35 -11.49
N VAL A 71 -14.53 7.55 -10.57
CA VAL A 71 -13.31 8.32 -10.78
C VAL A 71 -12.12 7.48 -10.30
N THR A 72 -11.28 7.06 -11.23
CA THR A 72 -10.05 6.29 -10.97
C THR A 72 -8.91 7.20 -10.48
N GLY A 73 -7.85 6.62 -9.93
CA GLY A 73 -6.74 7.33 -9.29
C GLY A 73 -7.11 7.86 -7.89
N GLY A 74 -6.28 8.77 -7.37
CA GLY A 74 -6.42 9.29 -6.01
C GLY A 74 -5.92 8.30 -4.95
N TRP A 75 -6.07 8.63 -3.68
CA TRP A 75 -5.61 7.79 -2.58
C TRP A 75 -6.74 7.09 -1.84
N TYR A 76 -6.49 5.89 -1.35
CA TYR A 76 -7.25 5.32 -0.25
C TYR A 76 -6.91 6.06 1.04
N ASP A 77 -7.92 6.34 1.87
CA ASP A 77 -7.79 7.26 2.99
C ASP A 77 -6.83 6.75 4.07
N ALA A 78 -7.05 5.52 4.55
CA ALA A 78 -6.40 4.96 5.72
C ALA A 78 -5.92 3.53 5.47
N GLY A 79 -6.13 2.63 6.42
CA GLY A 79 -6.02 1.19 6.21
C GLY A 79 -7.17 0.54 5.45
N ASP A 80 -8.12 1.35 4.96
CA ASP A 80 -9.32 0.99 4.21
C ASP A 80 -9.14 1.23 2.71
N HIS A 81 -10.22 1.14 1.93
CA HIS A 81 -10.19 1.38 0.48
C HIS A 81 -11.17 2.48 0.03
N VAL A 82 -11.69 3.28 0.96
CA VAL A 82 -12.57 4.41 0.62
C VAL A 82 -11.73 5.61 0.16
N LYS A 83 -12.24 6.32 -0.84
CA LYS A 83 -11.68 7.62 -1.26
C LYS A 83 -12.50 8.73 -0.62
N PHE A 84 -12.06 9.26 0.52
CA PHE A 84 -12.71 10.40 1.18
C PHE A 84 -12.04 11.72 0.74
N ASN A 85 -12.75 12.56 -0.03
CA ASN A 85 -12.10 13.73 -0.63
C ASN A 85 -11.74 14.84 0.36
N LEU A 86 -12.41 14.96 1.51
CA LEU A 86 -12.06 16.00 2.50
C LEU A 86 -10.65 15.76 3.08
N PRO A 87 -10.35 14.62 3.73
CA PRO A 87 -9.00 14.32 4.21
C PRO A 87 -7.98 14.12 3.07
N MET A 88 -8.39 13.61 1.91
CA MET A 88 -7.49 13.47 0.76
C MET A 88 -7.04 14.84 0.22
N ALA A 89 -7.97 15.78 0.03
CA ALA A 89 -7.64 17.13 -0.43
C ALA A 89 -6.87 17.93 0.63
N TYR A 90 -7.21 17.77 1.91
CA TYR A 90 -6.40 18.30 3.01
C TYR A 90 -4.95 17.81 2.91
N SER A 91 -4.77 16.50 2.73
CA SER A 91 -3.43 15.90 2.64
C SER A 91 -2.67 16.45 1.45
N ALA A 92 -3.30 16.53 0.28
CA ALA A 92 -2.70 17.14 -0.91
C ALA A 92 -2.32 18.61 -0.68
N ALA A 93 -3.19 19.40 -0.04
CA ALA A 93 -2.93 20.80 0.29
C ALA A 93 -1.72 20.94 1.23
N MET A 94 -1.63 20.12 2.28
CA MET A 94 -0.52 20.14 3.23
C MET A 94 0.81 19.72 2.60
N LEU A 95 0.80 18.72 1.71
CA LEU A 95 1.99 18.31 0.97
C LEU A 95 2.45 19.39 -0.02
N GLY A 96 1.51 20.04 -0.70
CA GLY A 96 1.79 21.22 -1.53
C GLY A 96 2.33 22.39 -0.70
N TRP A 97 1.77 22.63 0.49
CA TRP A 97 2.26 23.67 1.39
C TRP A 97 3.67 23.37 1.90
N ALA A 98 3.98 22.10 2.18
CA ALA A 98 5.34 21.67 2.52
C ALA A 98 6.34 21.98 1.40
N LEU A 99 6.00 21.66 0.14
CA LEU A 99 6.83 22.01 -1.03
C LEU A 99 6.98 23.52 -1.22
N TYR A 100 5.93 24.30 -0.91
CA TYR A 100 5.95 25.76 -0.98
C TYR A 100 6.90 26.38 0.06
N GLU A 101 6.88 25.90 1.31
CA GLU A 101 7.69 26.48 2.39
C GLU A 101 9.12 25.93 2.44
N TYR A 102 9.31 24.63 2.21
CA TYR A 102 10.58 23.94 2.41
C TYR A 102 11.11 23.20 1.17
N PRO A 103 11.16 23.83 -0.02
CA PRO A 103 11.66 23.20 -1.24
C PRO A 103 13.06 22.62 -1.05
N GLU A 104 13.92 23.33 -0.31
CA GLU A 104 15.28 22.94 0.01
C GLU A 104 15.40 21.62 0.79
N GLY A 105 14.40 21.26 1.60
CA GLY A 105 14.40 19.99 2.34
C GLY A 105 14.23 18.80 1.39
N PHE A 106 13.35 18.95 0.41
CA PHE A 106 13.15 17.95 -0.65
C PHE A 106 14.35 17.87 -1.59
N ASP A 107 14.97 19.00 -1.92
CA ASP A 107 16.17 19.05 -2.76
C ASP A 107 17.37 18.36 -2.09
N LYS A 108 17.66 18.70 -0.83
CA LYS A 108 18.79 18.13 -0.08
C LYS A 108 18.65 16.62 0.16
N SER A 109 17.43 16.12 0.27
CA SER A 109 17.15 14.70 0.46
C SER A 109 16.98 13.92 -0.85
N GLY A 110 16.97 14.60 -2.00
CA GLY A 110 16.66 13.98 -3.29
C GLY A 110 15.20 13.51 -3.44
N GLN A 111 14.29 13.95 -2.55
CA GLN A 111 12.90 13.46 -2.52
C GLN A 111 11.91 14.34 -3.28
N ARG A 112 12.36 15.45 -3.89
CA ARG A 112 11.48 16.37 -4.64
C ARG A 112 10.63 15.65 -5.69
N ILE A 113 11.26 14.88 -6.57
CA ILE A 113 10.53 14.23 -7.67
C ILE A 113 9.49 13.24 -7.17
N HIS A 114 9.80 12.49 -6.10
CA HIS A 114 8.85 11.54 -5.50
C HIS A 114 7.66 12.27 -4.86
N MET A 115 7.92 13.40 -4.19
CA MET A 115 6.85 14.22 -3.61
C MET A 115 5.97 14.84 -4.70
N GLU A 116 6.58 15.44 -5.72
CA GLU A 116 5.86 16.08 -6.82
C GLU A 116 5.03 15.07 -7.63
N ASN A 117 5.55 13.87 -7.88
CA ASN A 117 4.80 12.79 -8.53
C ASN A 117 3.56 12.39 -7.72
N ASN A 118 3.71 12.17 -6.42
CA ASN A 118 2.59 11.84 -5.53
C ASN A 118 1.55 12.98 -5.49
N LEU A 119 2.00 14.24 -5.40
CA LEU A 119 1.11 15.38 -5.38
C LEU A 119 0.33 15.52 -6.70
N ARG A 120 0.99 15.40 -7.86
CA ARG A 120 0.28 15.42 -9.15
C ARG A 120 -0.77 14.32 -9.26
N PHE A 121 -0.42 13.10 -8.84
CA PHE A 121 -1.33 11.96 -8.89
C PHE A 121 -2.66 12.22 -8.18
N VAL A 122 -2.62 12.77 -6.97
CA VAL A 122 -3.85 13.09 -6.23
C VAL A 122 -4.57 14.33 -6.78
N LEU A 123 -3.84 15.36 -7.22
CA LEU A 123 -4.46 16.56 -7.78
C LEU A 123 -5.21 16.25 -9.08
N ASP A 124 -4.66 15.38 -9.93
CA ASP A 124 -5.33 14.92 -11.16
C ASP A 124 -6.66 14.21 -10.85
N TYR A 125 -6.70 13.42 -9.77
CA TYR A 125 -7.95 12.84 -9.27
C TYR A 125 -8.95 13.93 -8.83
N LEU A 126 -8.51 14.95 -8.08
CA LEU A 126 -9.38 16.04 -7.64
C LEU A 126 -9.94 16.87 -8.81
N VAL A 127 -9.14 17.10 -9.86
CA VAL A 127 -9.62 17.70 -11.12
C VAL A 127 -10.73 16.84 -11.72
N ASN A 128 -10.51 15.52 -11.82
CA ASN A 128 -11.48 14.61 -12.41
C ASN A 128 -12.77 14.48 -11.57
N CYS A 129 -12.72 14.77 -10.28
CA CYS A 129 -13.89 14.86 -9.41
C CYS A 129 -14.75 16.10 -9.66
N ASN A 130 -14.21 17.19 -10.23
CA ASN A 130 -14.98 18.39 -10.53
C ASN A 130 -15.97 18.17 -11.70
N LYS A 131 -17.27 18.21 -11.41
CA LYS A 131 -18.35 18.04 -12.41
C LYS A 131 -19.06 19.37 -12.74
N GLY A 132 -18.40 20.49 -12.45
CA GLY A 132 -18.88 21.85 -12.71
C GLY A 132 -19.92 22.31 -11.69
N SER A 133 -21.11 21.73 -11.67
CA SER A 133 -22.18 22.10 -10.73
C SER A 133 -22.18 21.29 -9.44
N SER A 134 -21.30 20.31 -9.31
CA SER A 134 -21.12 19.42 -8.16
C SER A 134 -19.75 18.77 -8.25
N VAL A 135 -19.34 18.06 -7.20
CA VAL A 135 -18.14 17.22 -7.18
C VAL A 135 -18.51 15.79 -6.86
N VAL A 136 -17.72 14.83 -7.34
CA VAL A 136 -17.65 13.49 -6.73
C VAL A 136 -16.78 13.66 -5.48
N TYR A 137 -17.35 13.54 -4.28
CA TYR A 137 -16.62 13.77 -3.02
C TYR A 137 -16.24 12.47 -2.30
N GLN A 138 -16.79 11.34 -2.74
CA GLN A 138 -16.49 10.05 -2.14
C GLN A 138 -16.69 8.90 -3.13
N ILE A 139 -15.83 7.88 -3.05
CA ILE A 139 -15.99 6.58 -3.71
C ILE A 139 -15.78 5.48 -2.69
N GLY A 140 -16.70 4.52 -2.65
CA GLY A 140 -16.81 3.51 -1.60
C GLY A 140 -17.79 3.93 -0.50
N ASP A 141 -18.55 2.97 0.02
CA ASP A 141 -19.37 3.13 1.23
C ASP A 141 -18.53 2.70 2.44
N GLY A 142 -18.34 3.60 3.41
CA GLY A 142 -17.44 3.34 4.54
C GLY A 142 -17.86 2.13 5.39
N ALA A 143 -19.15 1.90 5.58
CA ALA A 143 -19.60 0.77 6.39
C ALA A 143 -19.41 -0.58 5.68
N ALA A 144 -19.68 -0.63 4.38
CA ALA A 144 -19.45 -1.83 3.56
C ALA A 144 -17.96 -2.14 3.42
N ASP A 145 -17.15 -1.13 3.10
CA ASP A 145 -15.70 -1.24 2.93
C ASP A 145 -15.02 -1.71 4.24
N HIS A 146 -15.37 -1.07 5.37
CA HIS A 146 -14.73 -1.37 6.64
C HIS A 146 -15.08 -2.75 7.21
N LYS A 147 -16.18 -3.35 6.72
CA LYS A 147 -16.63 -4.69 7.15
C LYS A 147 -15.75 -5.82 6.59
N TRP A 148 -15.06 -5.58 5.48
CA TRP A 148 -14.21 -6.56 4.81
C TRP A 148 -12.72 -6.30 5.07
N TRP A 149 -11.93 -7.36 5.16
CA TRP A 149 -10.49 -7.32 5.45
C TRP A 149 -9.67 -8.13 4.45
N GLY A 150 -9.33 -7.51 3.32
CA GLY A 150 -8.45 -8.11 2.30
C GLY A 150 -7.71 -7.06 1.45
N PRO A 151 -6.84 -7.48 0.53
CA PRO A 151 -6.07 -6.58 -0.32
C PRO A 151 -6.93 -5.92 -1.40
N VAL A 152 -6.64 -4.65 -1.70
CA VAL A 152 -7.51 -3.79 -2.51
C VAL A 152 -7.67 -4.23 -3.96
N GLU A 153 -6.69 -4.94 -4.51
CA GLU A 153 -6.70 -5.42 -5.89
C GLU A 153 -7.84 -6.42 -6.18
N VAL A 154 -8.42 -7.02 -5.14
CA VAL A 154 -9.51 -8.01 -5.27
C VAL A 154 -10.84 -7.57 -4.66
N ILE A 155 -10.94 -6.33 -4.16
CA ILE A 155 -12.19 -5.84 -3.52
C ILE A 155 -13.40 -5.88 -4.46
N GLU A 156 -13.20 -5.72 -5.77
CA GLU A 156 -14.29 -5.77 -6.75
C GLU A 156 -14.89 -7.18 -6.94
N LYS A 157 -14.22 -8.23 -6.46
CA LYS A 157 -14.80 -9.57 -6.35
C LYS A 157 -15.74 -9.70 -5.14
N GLU A 158 -15.57 -8.85 -4.14
CA GLU A 158 -16.36 -8.85 -2.90
C GLU A 158 -17.55 -7.89 -2.99
N MET A 159 -17.33 -6.67 -3.47
CA MET A 159 -18.36 -5.63 -3.44
C MET A 159 -18.31 -4.67 -4.63
N GLU A 160 -19.48 -4.16 -5.01
CA GLU A 160 -19.59 -2.97 -5.85
C GLU A 160 -19.34 -1.72 -5.00
N ARG A 161 -18.57 -0.78 -5.56
CA ARG A 161 -18.20 0.46 -4.87
C ARG A 161 -19.04 1.62 -5.39
N PRO A 162 -19.94 2.21 -4.57
CA PRO A 162 -20.72 3.36 -5.00
C PRO A 162 -19.86 4.62 -5.10
N TYR A 163 -20.37 5.64 -5.79
CA TYR A 163 -19.81 6.98 -5.76
C TYR A 163 -20.87 7.97 -5.27
N PHE A 164 -20.42 9.05 -4.65
CA PHE A 164 -21.30 10.06 -4.09
C PHE A 164 -20.93 11.44 -4.62
N THR A 165 -21.96 12.17 -5.07
CA THR A 165 -21.81 13.53 -5.59
C THR A 165 -22.51 14.53 -4.69
N GLY A 166 -21.93 15.71 -4.55
CA GLY A 166 -22.45 16.78 -3.71
C GLY A 166 -21.82 18.11 -4.04
N ARG A 167 -22.09 19.10 -3.20
CA ARG A 167 -21.58 20.47 -3.30
C ARG A 167 -21.21 21.04 -1.93
N GLY A 168 -21.02 20.16 -0.94
CA GLY A 168 -20.69 20.54 0.43
C GLY A 168 -19.51 21.49 0.47
N SER A 169 -19.70 22.64 1.11
CA SER A 169 -18.74 23.75 1.05
C SER A 169 -17.38 23.37 1.62
N ALA A 170 -17.30 22.62 2.72
CA ALA A 170 -16.03 22.23 3.33
C ALA A 170 -15.18 21.40 2.35
N VAL A 171 -15.68 20.23 1.93
CA VAL A 171 -14.96 19.34 1.00
C VAL A 171 -14.65 20.01 -0.33
N THR A 172 -15.58 20.80 -0.88
CA THR A 172 -15.39 21.47 -2.18
C THR A 172 -14.34 22.58 -2.08
N ALA A 173 -14.32 23.35 -1.00
CA ALA A 173 -13.32 24.38 -0.78
C ALA A 173 -11.95 23.78 -0.44
N GLN A 174 -11.89 22.66 0.30
CA GLN A 174 -10.63 21.95 0.55
C GLN A 174 -9.99 21.44 -0.75
N MET A 175 -10.80 20.88 -1.66
CA MET A 175 -10.36 20.52 -3.02
C MET A 175 -9.85 21.75 -3.79
N ALA A 176 -10.53 22.88 -3.67
CA ALA A 176 -10.10 24.13 -4.30
C ALA A 176 -8.75 24.61 -3.75
N ALA A 177 -8.53 24.54 -2.45
CA ALA A 177 -7.26 24.93 -1.82
C ALA A 177 -6.10 24.05 -2.30
N ALA A 178 -6.28 22.72 -2.31
CA ALA A 178 -5.28 21.78 -2.81
C ALA A 178 -4.86 22.09 -4.25
N LEU A 179 -5.83 22.35 -5.12
CA LEU A 179 -5.57 22.68 -6.53
C LEU A 179 -4.96 24.08 -6.71
N ALA A 180 -5.34 25.06 -5.89
CA ALA A 180 -4.71 26.39 -5.90
C ALA A 180 -3.22 26.29 -5.54
N ILE A 181 -2.88 25.55 -4.49
CA ILE A 181 -1.48 25.27 -4.12
C ILE A 181 -0.77 24.52 -5.24
N GLY A 182 -1.40 23.47 -5.78
CA GLY A 182 -0.88 22.71 -6.91
C GLY A 182 -0.52 23.59 -8.11
N SER A 183 -1.36 24.57 -8.44
CA SER A 183 -1.08 25.51 -9.53
C SER A 183 0.16 26.37 -9.28
N ILE A 184 0.47 26.72 -8.03
CA ILE A 184 1.69 27.45 -7.66
C ILE A 184 2.92 26.56 -7.83
N ILE A 185 2.86 25.33 -7.31
CA ILE A 185 3.99 24.39 -7.33
C ILE A 185 4.35 23.99 -8.76
N PHE A 186 3.34 23.82 -9.61
CA PHE A 186 3.50 23.22 -10.93
C PHE A 186 3.36 24.17 -12.11
N ASP A 187 3.02 25.44 -11.85
CA ASP A 187 2.70 26.44 -12.88
C ASP A 187 1.65 25.89 -13.87
N ASP A 188 0.53 25.40 -13.32
CA ASP A 188 -0.48 24.63 -14.06
C ASP A 188 -1.86 25.31 -14.04
N ASP A 189 -2.24 25.85 -15.19
CA ASP A 189 -3.52 26.53 -15.40
C ASP A 189 -4.74 25.60 -15.22
N VAL A 190 -4.60 24.29 -15.47
CA VAL A 190 -5.70 23.33 -15.28
C VAL A 190 -6.04 23.23 -13.80
N TYR A 191 -5.03 23.16 -12.93
CA TYR A 191 -5.25 23.17 -11.48
C TYR A 191 -5.84 24.51 -11.03
N LEU A 192 -5.32 25.63 -11.54
CA LEU A 192 -5.82 26.96 -11.18
C LEU A 192 -7.29 27.17 -11.59
N ASP A 193 -7.67 26.79 -12.80
CA ASP A 193 -9.03 26.95 -13.30
C ASP A 193 -10.02 26.07 -12.52
N ASN A 194 -9.63 24.84 -12.19
CA ASN A 194 -10.45 23.97 -11.34
C ASN A 194 -10.55 24.51 -9.92
N ALA A 195 -9.46 25.02 -9.34
CA ALA A 195 -9.48 25.66 -8.02
C ALA A 195 -10.46 26.83 -7.96
N LYS A 196 -10.42 27.73 -8.95
CA LYS A 196 -11.36 28.86 -9.08
C LYS A 196 -12.81 28.38 -9.23
N SER A 197 -13.03 27.34 -10.04
CA SER A 197 -14.36 26.76 -10.25
C SER A 197 -14.93 26.17 -8.95
N LEU A 198 -14.15 25.37 -8.25
CA LEU A 198 -14.54 24.70 -7.01
C LEU A 198 -14.77 25.70 -5.87
N PHE A 199 -13.87 26.67 -5.71
CA PHE A 199 -14.05 27.73 -4.72
C PHE A 199 -15.34 28.53 -4.98
N LYS A 200 -15.61 28.88 -6.24
CA LYS A 200 -16.87 29.55 -6.60
C LYS A 200 -18.08 28.70 -6.25
N LEU A 201 -18.04 27.38 -6.51
CA LEU A 201 -19.12 26.46 -6.15
C LEU A 201 -19.33 26.45 -4.62
N ALA A 202 -18.26 26.25 -3.84
CA ALA A 202 -18.31 26.19 -2.39
C ALA A 202 -18.82 27.50 -1.76
N ASP A 203 -18.31 28.65 -2.22
CA ASP A 203 -18.70 29.98 -1.71
C ASP A 203 -20.11 30.38 -2.16
N THR A 204 -20.62 29.81 -3.25
CA THR A 204 -22.03 29.99 -3.64
C THR A 204 -22.95 29.13 -2.76
N GLU A 205 -22.55 27.90 -2.44
CA GLU A 205 -23.38 26.96 -1.68
C GLU A 205 -23.50 27.32 -0.20
N ARG A 206 -22.36 27.60 0.46
CA ARG A 206 -22.26 27.88 1.92
C ARG A 206 -23.09 26.93 2.78
N SER A 207 -22.95 25.63 2.53
CA SER A 207 -23.68 24.57 3.21
C SER A 207 -22.99 23.23 3.02
N ASP A 208 -22.95 22.42 4.07
CA ASP A 208 -22.49 21.02 4.02
C ASP A 208 -23.65 20.01 3.94
N ALA A 209 -24.89 20.48 3.74
CA ALA A 209 -26.08 19.61 3.76
C ALA A 209 -26.07 18.49 2.69
N THR A 210 -25.22 18.59 1.66
CA THR A 210 -25.05 17.57 0.61
C THR A 210 -23.82 16.69 0.80
N TYR A 211 -23.02 16.93 1.84
CA TYR A 211 -21.87 16.11 2.22
C TYR A 211 -22.29 15.14 3.33
N THR A 212 -22.85 13.99 2.94
CA THR A 212 -23.52 13.08 3.89
C THR A 212 -22.94 11.67 3.91
N ALA A 213 -22.29 11.23 2.84
CA ALA A 213 -21.82 9.84 2.71
C ALA A 213 -20.59 9.53 3.60
N ALA A 214 -19.90 10.57 4.08
CA ALA A 214 -18.79 10.45 5.01
C ALA A 214 -19.21 10.53 6.48
N ALA A 215 -20.51 10.57 6.76
CA ALA A 215 -21.01 10.75 8.12
C ALA A 215 -20.58 9.61 9.05
N GLY A 216 -20.06 9.97 10.22
CA GLY A 216 -19.46 9.03 11.18
C GLY A 216 -18.00 8.66 10.89
N PHE A 217 -17.43 9.12 9.78
CA PHE A 217 -16.02 8.94 9.41
C PHE A 217 -15.31 10.30 9.37
N TYR A 218 -15.72 11.15 8.42
CA TYR A 218 -15.17 12.48 8.18
C TYR A 218 -16.31 13.51 8.12
N ASP A 219 -17.11 13.60 9.19
CA ASP A 219 -18.10 14.67 9.35
C ASP A 219 -17.41 16.04 9.33
N SER A 220 -18.09 17.04 8.76
CA SER A 220 -17.70 18.46 8.91
C SER A 220 -18.15 18.94 10.30
N TRP A 221 -17.22 18.98 11.27
CA TRP A 221 -17.47 19.37 12.65
C TRP A 221 -17.27 20.86 12.87
N SER A 222 -16.25 21.44 12.24
CA SER A 222 -15.94 22.87 12.31
C SER A 222 -16.92 23.72 11.49
N GLY A 223 -17.55 23.13 10.46
CA GLY A 223 -18.29 23.85 9.43
C GLY A 223 -17.45 23.98 8.15
N PHE A 224 -17.62 25.09 7.43
CA PHE A 224 -16.97 25.28 6.12
C PHE A 224 -16.30 26.64 5.94
N TRP A 225 -16.37 27.49 6.97
CA TRP A 225 -15.89 28.87 6.85
C TRP A 225 -14.37 28.93 6.86
N ASP A 226 -13.72 28.04 7.59
CA ASP A 226 -12.28 27.86 7.59
C ASP A 226 -11.79 27.32 6.23
N GLU A 227 -12.43 26.32 5.60
CA GLU A 227 -12.01 25.91 4.24
C GLU A 227 -12.25 26.99 3.20
N LEU A 228 -13.35 27.76 3.27
CA LEU A 228 -13.56 28.90 2.38
C LEU A 228 -12.45 29.94 2.55
N THR A 229 -12.02 30.18 3.79
CA THR A 229 -10.94 31.14 4.06
C THR A 229 -9.59 30.61 3.59
N TRP A 230 -9.32 29.33 3.82
CA TRP A 230 -8.12 28.63 3.37
C TRP A 230 -7.99 28.64 1.85
N ALA A 231 -9.05 28.24 1.14
CA ALA A 231 -9.08 28.23 -0.32
C ALA A 231 -8.93 29.65 -0.91
N ALA A 232 -9.62 30.64 -0.34
CA ALA A 232 -9.48 32.04 -0.77
C ALA A 232 -8.05 32.55 -0.54
N THR A 233 -7.43 32.21 0.59
CA THR A 233 -6.04 32.61 0.89
C THR A 233 -5.06 32.02 -0.12
N TRP A 234 -5.20 30.74 -0.48
CA TRP A 234 -4.36 30.11 -1.50
C TRP A 234 -4.61 30.60 -2.91
N LEU A 235 -5.87 30.88 -3.26
CA LEU A 235 -6.19 31.51 -4.54
C LEU A 235 -5.59 32.91 -4.65
N TYR A 236 -5.56 33.69 -3.56
CA TYR A 236 -4.83 34.95 -3.53
C TYR A 236 -3.33 34.72 -3.80
N LEU A 237 -2.69 33.80 -3.08
CA LEU A 237 -1.27 33.47 -3.29
C LEU A 237 -0.98 32.96 -4.71
N ALA A 238 -1.93 32.30 -5.36
CA ALA A 238 -1.79 31.77 -6.72
C ALA A 238 -2.03 32.81 -7.82
N THR A 239 -2.70 33.94 -7.53
CA THR A 239 -3.20 34.85 -8.57
C THR A 239 -2.84 36.32 -8.39
N ASP A 240 -2.42 36.71 -7.19
CA ASP A 240 -2.31 38.11 -6.75
C ASP A 240 -3.64 38.91 -6.87
N ASP A 241 -4.78 38.25 -7.09
CA ASP A 241 -6.09 38.90 -7.17
C ASP A 241 -6.61 39.21 -5.75
N ILE A 242 -6.55 40.48 -5.40
CA ILE A 242 -6.93 41.00 -4.09
C ILE A 242 -8.36 40.64 -3.67
N SER A 243 -9.26 40.36 -4.61
CA SER A 243 -10.64 39.97 -4.29
C SER A 243 -10.72 38.67 -3.51
N TYR A 244 -9.75 37.75 -3.69
CA TYR A 244 -9.66 36.54 -2.88
C TYR A 244 -9.19 36.84 -1.45
N LEU A 245 -8.24 37.76 -1.27
CA LEU A 245 -7.84 38.20 0.07
C LEU A 245 -8.99 38.90 0.78
N GLU A 246 -9.70 39.81 0.11
CA GLU A 246 -10.89 40.47 0.66
C GLU A 246 -11.97 39.46 1.09
N LYS A 247 -12.19 38.40 0.29
CA LYS A 247 -13.06 37.29 0.68
C LYS A 247 -12.54 36.56 1.92
N ALA A 248 -11.27 36.17 1.93
CA ALA A 248 -10.65 35.49 3.05
C ALA A 248 -10.84 36.28 4.36
N GLU A 249 -10.57 37.59 4.35
CA GLU A 249 -10.77 38.44 5.52
C GLU A 249 -12.25 38.58 5.90
N SER A 250 -13.16 38.59 4.93
CA SER A 250 -14.61 38.69 5.20
C SER A 250 -15.17 37.48 5.94
N TYR A 251 -14.59 36.29 5.76
CA TYR A 251 -15.06 35.07 6.42
C TYR A 251 -14.66 34.99 7.90
N THR A 252 -13.71 35.82 8.33
CA THR A 252 -13.21 35.82 9.72
C THR A 252 -14.30 36.11 10.76
N GLU A 253 -15.39 36.77 10.35
CA GLU A 253 -16.56 37.02 11.21
C GLU A 253 -17.38 35.76 11.53
N PHE A 254 -17.22 34.69 10.74
CA PHE A 254 -17.96 33.42 10.89
C PHE A 254 -17.11 32.29 11.46
N TRP A 255 -15.83 32.54 11.73
CA TRP A 255 -14.95 31.55 12.35
C TRP A 255 -15.45 31.17 13.74
N ASN A 256 -15.27 29.89 14.07
CA ASN A 256 -15.58 29.39 15.40
C ASN A 256 -14.77 30.13 16.47
N THR A 257 -15.41 30.37 17.61
CA THR A 257 -14.79 30.96 18.78
C THR A 257 -14.67 29.94 19.91
N GLU A 258 -13.73 30.18 20.82
CA GLU A 258 -13.70 29.46 22.09
C GLU A 258 -15.02 29.68 22.84
N GLN A 259 -15.54 28.60 23.43
CA GLN A 259 -16.87 28.58 24.03
C GLN A 259 -17.10 29.78 24.96
N GLN A 260 -18.20 30.51 24.72
CA GLN A 260 -18.63 31.66 25.51
C GLN A 260 -17.67 32.86 25.47
N THR A 261 -16.88 32.99 24.41
CA THR A 261 -15.99 34.14 24.17
C THR A 261 -16.08 34.64 22.72
N ASP A 262 -15.58 35.85 22.47
CA ASP A 262 -15.38 36.40 21.11
C ASP A 262 -13.97 36.09 20.56
N ILE A 263 -13.25 35.14 21.18
CA ILE A 263 -11.88 34.79 20.82
C ILE A 263 -11.93 33.64 19.81
N TRP A 264 -11.39 33.84 18.60
CA TRP A 264 -11.25 32.75 17.62
C TRP A 264 -10.62 31.50 18.25
N ALA A 265 -11.17 30.33 17.88
CA ALA A 265 -10.73 29.04 18.37
C ALA A 265 -9.21 28.87 18.25
N TYR A 266 -8.59 28.34 19.30
CA TYR A 266 -7.13 28.18 19.38
C TYR A 266 -6.69 26.91 20.11
N LYS A 267 -7.60 26.21 20.80
CA LYS A 267 -7.29 25.04 21.64
C LYS A 267 -7.35 23.70 20.90
N TRP A 268 -7.67 23.69 19.61
CA TRP A 268 -7.58 22.51 18.74
C TRP A 268 -6.26 22.50 17.95
N GLY A 269 -6.16 21.67 16.91
CA GLY A 269 -5.03 21.60 15.98
C GLY A 269 -5.49 21.68 14.54
N HIS A 270 -4.59 22.11 13.65
CA HIS A 270 -4.85 22.06 12.21
C HIS A 270 -4.98 20.62 11.75
N CYS A 271 -6.07 20.33 11.04
CA CYS A 271 -6.37 18.99 10.54
C CYS A 271 -7.30 19.06 9.33
N TRP A 272 -7.71 17.88 8.87
CA TRP A 272 -8.61 17.72 7.72
C TRP A 272 -9.97 18.41 7.89
N ASP A 273 -10.41 18.63 9.13
CA ASP A 273 -11.70 19.22 9.49
C ASP A 273 -11.60 20.73 9.80
N ASP A 274 -10.45 21.20 10.28
CA ASP A 274 -10.29 22.59 10.71
C ASP A 274 -8.94 23.11 10.24
N VAL A 275 -8.96 23.86 9.13
CA VAL A 275 -7.77 24.45 8.51
C VAL A 275 -7.47 25.87 9.00
N LEU A 276 -8.19 26.35 10.01
CA LEU A 276 -8.10 27.72 10.50
C LEU A 276 -6.69 28.11 10.95
N TYR A 277 -6.00 27.25 11.70
CA TYR A 277 -4.74 27.60 12.36
C TYR A 277 -3.60 27.88 11.37
N GLY A 278 -3.50 27.07 10.31
CA GLY A 278 -2.57 27.34 9.21
C GLY A 278 -2.96 28.58 8.40
N THR A 279 -4.26 28.77 8.17
CA THR A 279 -4.80 29.95 7.49
C THR A 279 -4.45 31.26 8.20
N GLN A 280 -4.54 31.28 9.54
CA GLN A 280 -4.17 32.45 10.34
C GLN A 280 -2.71 32.86 10.12
N ILE A 281 -1.79 31.89 9.95
CA ILE A 281 -0.37 32.18 9.70
C ILE A 281 -0.18 32.81 8.33
N LEU A 282 -0.81 32.25 7.30
CA LEU A 282 -0.75 32.80 5.95
C LEU A 282 -1.30 34.23 5.92
N LEU A 283 -2.46 34.48 6.53
CA LEU A 283 -3.04 35.83 6.61
C LEU A 283 -2.18 36.78 7.44
N ALA A 284 -1.55 36.32 8.53
CA ALA A 284 -0.59 37.12 9.29
C ALA A 284 0.60 37.55 8.42
N ARG A 285 1.14 36.64 7.60
CA ARG A 285 2.25 36.92 6.68
C ARG A 285 1.86 37.87 5.56
N ILE A 286 0.70 37.64 4.93
CA ILE A 286 0.20 38.43 3.81
C ILE A 286 -0.13 39.86 4.25
N THR A 287 -0.84 40.02 5.37
CA THR A 287 -1.42 41.31 5.76
C THR A 287 -0.61 42.06 6.82
N ASN A 288 0.25 41.35 7.54
CA ASN A 288 0.98 41.84 8.71
C ASN A 288 0.08 42.41 9.84
N LYS A 289 -1.23 42.09 9.83
CA LYS A 289 -2.19 42.57 10.83
C LYS A 289 -1.99 41.87 12.18
N ASP A 290 -2.06 42.64 13.26
CA ASP A 290 -1.80 42.17 14.61
C ASP A 290 -2.83 41.14 15.12
N GLU A 291 -4.06 41.15 14.62
CA GLU A 291 -5.10 40.21 15.03
C GLU A 291 -4.76 38.77 14.64
N TYR A 292 -4.28 38.55 13.41
CA TYR A 292 -3.83 37.23 12.96
C TYR A 292 -2.55 36.80 13.69
N LYS A 293 -1.59 37.71 13.91
CA LYS A 293 -0.39 37.39 14.71
C LYS A 293 -0.76 36.92 16.10
N LYS A 294 -1.63 37.67 16.79
CA LYS A 294 -2.10 37.31 18.13
C LYS A 294 -2.88 36.00 18.14
N ALA A 295 -3.65 35.69 17.09
CA ALA A 295 -4.34 34.42 16.96
C ALA A 295 -3.36 33.25 16.80
N CYS A 296 -2.40 33.36 15.88
CA CYS A 296 -1.33 32.37 15.68
C CYS A 296 -0.55 32.11 16.97
N GLU A 297 -0.08 33.19 17.59
CA GLU A 297 0.68 33.13 18.82
C GLU A 297 -0.14 32.53 19.97
N ARG A 298 -1.43 32.85 20.09
CA ARG A 298 -2.31 32.26 21.12
C ARG A 298 -2.43 30.75 20.95
N HIS A 299 -2.63 30.29 19.71
CA HIS A 299 -2.68 28.88 19.38
C HIS A 299 -1.34 28.19 19.69
N LEU A 300 -0.22 28.69 19.15
CA LEU A 300 1.09 28.08 19.38
C LEU A 300 1.52 28.14 20.84
N ASP A 301 1.19 29.21 21.57
CA ASP A 301 1.42 29.31 23.01
C ASP A 301 0.62 28.23 23.76
N TYR A 302 -0.66 28.01 23.44
CA TYR A 302 -1.46 26.92 24.03
C TYR A 302 -0.81 25.54 23.86
N TRP A 303 -0.24 25.29 22.67
CA TRP A 303 0.48 24.05 22.37
C TRP A 303 1.85 23.96 23.04
N THR A 304 2.46 25.08 23.44
CA THR A 304 3.83 25.12 23.96
C THR A 304 3.91 25.50 25.43
N THR A 305 3.87 26.79 25.78
CA THR A 305 4.04 27.32 27.15
C THR A 305 2.74 27.44 27.93
N GLY A 306 1.61 27.32 27.25
CA GLY A 306 0.29 27.71 27.70
C GLY A 306 -0.03 29.18 27.40
N TYR A 307 -1.32 29.46 27.26
CA TYR A 307 -1.91 30.80 27.11
C TYR A 307 -3.03 30.97 28.13
N ASP A 308 -2.99 32.04 28.93
CA ASP A 308 -3.99 32.38 29.94
C ASP A 308 -4.40 31.20 30.86
N GLY A 309 -3.39 30.50 31.39
CA GLY A 309 -3.58 29.33 32.27
C GLY A 309 -4.08 28.06 31.56
N ASN A 310 -4.32 28.11 30.25
CA ASN A 310 -4.70 26.96 29.44
C ASN A 310 -3.48 26.43 28.68
N ARG A 311 -3.30 25.11 28.66
CA ARG A 311 -2.23 24.46 27.90
C ARG A 311 -2.73 23.10 27.44
N ILE A 312 -2.32 22.67 26.26
CA ILE A 312 -2.58 21.31 25.82
C ILE A 312 -2.00 20.31 26.83
N ARG A 313 -2.63 19.13 26.91
CA ARG A 313 -2.08 18.04 27.70
C ARG A 313 -0.75 17.60 27.11
N TYR A 314 0.21 17.32 27.98
CA TYR A 314 1.45 16.65 27.63
C TYR A 314 1.49 15.28 28.28
N THR A 315 1.89 14.26 27.53
CA THR A 315 2.19 12.94 28.10
C THR A 315 3.44 13.02 28.99
N PRO A 316 3.65 12.06 29.91
CA PRO A 316 4.86 12.01 30.73
C PRO A 316 6.19 12.07 29.96
N LYS A 317 6.25 11.54 28.73
CA LYS A 317 7.45 11.60 27.86
C LYS A 317 7.48 12.78 26.89
N GLY A 318 6.49 13.68 26.92
CA GLY A 318 6.58 14.98 26.25
C GLY A 318 5.85 15.12 24.91
N LEU A 319 4.94 14.21 24.56
CA LEU A 319 4.03 14.40 23.42
C LEU A 319 2.92 15.39 23.79
N ALA A 320 2.71 16.42 22.98
CA ALA A 320 1.52 17.26 23.03
C ALA A 320 0.33 16.43 22.54
N TRP A 321 -0.56 16.07 23.46
CA TRP A 321 -1.61 15.08 23.25
C TRP A 321 -2.97 15.78 23.22
N LEU A 322 -3.54 15.91 22.01
CA LEU A 322 -4.81 16.61 21.80
C LEU A 322 -6.00 15.67 22.04
N ASP A 323 -6.00 14.55 21.35
CA ASP A 323 -7.09 13.58 21.33
C ASP A 323 -6.53 12.15 21.24
N GLN A 324 -7.37 11.15 21.54
CA GLN A 324 -7.01 9.74 21.43
C GLN A 324 -6.83 9.30 19.98
N TRP A 325 -7.55 9.89 19.04
CA TRP A 325 -7.46 9.59 17.63
C TRP A 325 -6.33 10.40 17.00
N GLY A 326 -5.27 9.75 16.55
CA GLY A 326 -4.18 10.41 15.82
C GLY A 326 -3.44 11.47 16.64
N ALA A 327 -3.05 11.15 17.88
CA ALA A 327 -2.28 12.06 18.73
C ALA A 327 -1.00 12.55 18.04
N LEU A 328 -0.29 11.66 17.35
CA LEU A 328 0.94 12.01 16.60
C LEU A 328 0.64 12.85 15.35
N ARG A 329 -0.47 12.60 14.65
CA ARG A 329 -0.93 13.42 13.52
C ARG A 329 -1.08 14.88 13.93
N TYR A 330 -1.76 15.15 15.04
CA TYR A 330 -1.96 16.51 15.50
C TYR A 330 -0.64 17.16 15.96
N ALA A 331 0.16 16.46 16.75
CA ALA A 331 1.42 17.01 17.27
C ALA A 331 2.42 17.34 16.15
N THR A 332 2.55 16.48 15.15
CA THR A 332 3.46 16.67 14.01
C THR A 332 2.96 17.74 13.05
N THR A 333 1.65 17.84 12.82
CA THR A 333 1.06 18.94 12.04
C THR A 333 1.25 20.28 12.73
N THR A 334 1.02 20.37 14.04
CA THR A 334 1.27 21.61 14.78
C THR A 334 2.77 21.94 14.82
N ALA A 335 3.67 20.95 14.82
CA ALA A 335 5.11 21.18 14.70
C ALA A 335 5.50 21.81 13.35
N PHE A 336 4.89 21.35 12.26
CA PHE A 336 5.07 21.97 10.93
C PHE A 336 4.62 23.44 10.94
N ILE A 337 3.42 23.70 11.41
CA ILE A 337 2.81 25.04 11.53
C ILE A 337 3.64 25.97 12.43
N ALA A 338 4.09 25.47 13.58
CA ALA A 338 4.97 26.19 14.49
C ALA A 338 6.27 26.61 13.79
N SER A 339 6.84 25.73 12.96
CA SER A 339 8.06 26.02 12.20
C SER A 339 7.83 27.09 11.13
N VAL A 340 6.71 27.02 10.39
CA VAL A 340 6.37 28.02 9.37
C VAL A 340 6.20 29.41 10.00
N TYR A 341 5.54 29.50 11.16
CA TYR A 341 5.41 30.76 11.88
C TYR A 341 6.76 31.25 12.43
N ALA A 342 7.58 30.36 13.00
CA ALA A 342 8.89 30.69 13.57
C ALA A 342 9.91 31.17 12.53
N ASP A 343 9.80 30.73 11.28
CA ASP A 343 10.64 31.19 10.19
C ASP A 343 10.27 32.59 9.67
N TRP A 344 9.03 33.02 9.87
CA TRP A 344 8.59 34.34 9.45
C TRP A 344 9.17 35.45 10.32
N GLU A 345 9.62 36.54 9.68
CA GLU A 345 10.21 37.71 10.35
C GLU A 345 9.28 38.42 11.35
N GLY A 346 7.96 38.20 11.22
CA GLY A 346 6.96 38.74 12.15
C GLY A 346 6.91 38.00 13.50
N CYS A 347 7.54 36.82 13.62
CA CYS A 347 7.65 36.09 14.88
C CYS A 347 8.81 36.64 15.72
N SER A 348 8.54 36.99 16.98
CA SER A 348 9.58 37.50 17.88
C SER A 348 10.68 36.45 18.15
N PRO A 349 11.96 36.85 18.34
CA PRO A 349 13.04 35.90 18.60
C PRO A 349 12.81 34.97 19.80
N ASP A 350 12.17 35.46 20.87
CA ASP A 350 11.86 34.67 22.06
C ASP A 350 10.84 33.57 21.75
N LYS A 351 9.80 33.89 20.97
CA LYS A 351 8.78 32.92 20.55
C LYS A 351 9.29 31.95 19.50
N LYS A 352 10.12 32.43 18.56
CA LYS A 352 10.80 31.60 17.57
C LYS A 352 11.52 30.42 18.23
N ALA A 353 12.34 30.68 19.24
CA ALA A 353 13.08 29.63 19.94
C ALA A 353 12.17 28.60 20.63
N ILE A 354 11.03 29.04 21.19
CA ILE A 354 10.03 28.16 21.82
C ILE A 354 9.38 27.25 20.77
N TYR A 355 8.96 27.82 19.65
CA TYR A 355 8.24 27.11 18.59
C TYR A 355 9.16 26.13 17.82
N GLU A 356 10.41 26.51 17.55
CA GLU A 356 11.42 25.61 16.96
C GLU A 356 11.73 24.44 17.90
N ASN A 357 11.89 24.71 19.21
CA ASN A 357 12.12 23.65 20.19
C ASN A 357 10.91 22.72 20.30
N PHE A 358 9.69 23.25 20.35
CA PHE A 358 8.48 22.44 20.31
C PHE A 358 8.47 21.54 19.08
N ALA A 359 8.66 22.11 17.89
CA ALA A 359 8.64 21.36 16.64
C ALA A 359 9.65 20.21 16.64
N LYS A 360 10.88 20.49 17.08
CA LYS A 360 11.95 19.49 17.24
C LYS A 360 11.58 18.38 18.23
N THR A 361 11.00 18.72 19.38
CA THR A 361 10.63 17.70 20.38
C THR A 361 9.50 16.79 19.90
N GLN A 362 8.51 17.32 19.17
CA GLN A 362 7.37 16.52 18.70
C GLN A 362 7.79 15.59 17.56
N ILE A 363 8.60 16.06 16.60
CA ILE A 363 9.11 15.19 15.54
C ILE A 363 10.04 14.11 16.11
N ASP A 364 10.91 14.46 17.04
CA ASP A 364 11.78 13.49 17.71
C ASP A 364 10.98 12.48 18.54
N TYR A 365 9.82 12.85 19.10
CA TYR A 365 8.94 11.90 19.77
C TYR A 365 8.46 10.83 18.79
N ALA A 366 7.94 11.24 17.62
CA ALA A 366 7.46 10.34 16.57
C ALA A 366 8.57 9.42 16.05
N LEU A 367 9.79 9.93 15.88
CA LEU A 367 10.93 9.18 15.34
C LEU A 367 11.65 8.30 16.38
N GLY A 368 11.41 8.54 17.67
CA GLY A 368 11.69 7.57 18.72
C GLY A 368 12.54 8.02 19.90
N SER A 369 12.50 9.30 20.23
CA SER A 369 13.16 9.85 21.43
C SER A 369 12.66 9.21 22.73
N THR A 370 11.53 8.51 22.69
CA THR A 370 10.94 7.73 23.78
C THR A 370 11.48 6.30 23.92
N GLY A 371 12.38 5.89 23.02
CA GLY A 371 13.03 4.56 22.96
C GLY A 371 12.53 3.66 21.83
N ARG A 372 11.60 4.13 20.98
CA ARG A 372 11.05 3.40 19.83
C ARG A 372 10.42 4.35 18.82
N SER A 373 10.50 4.04 17.53
CA SER A 373 9.84 4.78 16.45
C SER A 373 8.33 4.51 16.42
N PHE A 374 7.56 5.49 15.95
CA PHE A 374 6.14 5.36 15.61
C PHE A 374 5.90 5.44 14.09
N VAL A 375 6.96 5.28 13.31
CA VAL A 375 6.92 5.30 11.84
C VAL A 375 7.25 3.90 11.34
N VAL A 376 6.32 3.27 10.63
CA VAL A 376 6.48 1.91 10.13
C VAL A 376 7.74 1.81 9.25
N GLY A 377 8.57 0.80 9.52
CA GLY A 377 9.81 0.55 8.78
C GLY A 377 10.93 1.58 8.96
N PHE A 378 10.87 2.46 9.96
CA PHE A 378 11.92 3.46 10.26
C PHE A 378 12.38 3.39 11.71
N GLY A 379 13.70 3.51 11.93
CA GLY A 379 14.28 3.67 13.27
C GLY A 379 14.21 2.42 14.15
N GLU A 380 14.35 2.62 15.46
CA GLU A 380 14.40 1.54 16.45
C GLU A 380 12.99 1.03 16.80
N ASN A 381 12.76 -0.28 16.73
CA ASN A 381 11.50 -0.95 17.13
C ASN A 381 10.21 -0.26 16.59
N PRO A 382 10.09 -0.07 15.26
CA PRO A 382 8.91 0.54 14.66
C PRO A 382 7.67 -0.36 14.79
N PRO A 383 6.46 0.19 14.58
CA PRO A 383 5.24 -0.60 14.44
C PRO A 383 5.36 -1.62 13.29
N GLN A 384 4.90 -2.84 13.52
CA GLN A 384 4.87 -3.95 12.56
C GLN A 384 3.45 -4.45 12.30
N ARG A 385 2.45 -3.99 13.06
CA ARG A 385 1.04 -4.36 12.90
C ARG A 385 0.14 -3.13 12.74
N PRO A 386 0.41 -2.22 11.77
CA PRO A 386 -0.51 -1.11 11.50
C PRO A 386 -1.90 -1.66 11.11
N HIS A 387 -2.95 -0.92 11.39
CA HIS A 387 -4.31 -1.29 11.01
C HIS A 387 -4.51 -1.05 9.51
N HIS A 388 -3.86 -1.84 8.63
CA HIS A 388 -3.87 -1.60 7.19
C HIS A 388 -4.09 -2.89 6.38
N ARG A 389 -5.21 -2.95 5.65
CA ARG A 389 -5.67 -4.16 4.94
C ARG A 389 -4.69 -4.68 3.89
N THR A 390 -4.29 -3.84 2.94
CA THR A 390 -3.45 -4.30 1.83
C THR A 390 -2.04 -4.66 2.29
N ALA A 391 -1.40 -3.84 3.14
CA ALA A 391 -0.11 -4.18 3.75
C ALA A 391 -0.15 -5.44 4.65
N HIS A 392 -1.30 -5.73 5.29
CA HIS A 392 -1.47 -6.99 6.02
C HIS A 392 -1.39 -8.20 5.08
N GLY A 393 -2.03 -8.12 3.91
CA GLY A 393 -2.02 -9.18 2.91
C GLY A 393 -2.83 -10.41 3.33
N ALA A 394 -3.95 -10.21 4.04
CA ALA A 394 -4.86 -11.29 4.42
C ALA A 394 -5.49 -11.94 3.19
N TRP A 395 -5.66 -13.26 3.22
CA TRP A 395 -6.40 -13.99 2.20
C TRP A 395 -7.80 -14.42 2.64
N ALA A 396 -8.08 -14.42 3.95
CA ALA A 396 -9.24 -15.12 4.50
C ALA A 396 -10.26 -14.21 5.22
N ASP A 397 -10.34 -12.92 4.82
CA ASP A 397 -11.22 -11.91 5.43
C ASP A 397 -11.08 -11.82 6.95
N THR A 398 -9.85 -11.66 7.42
CA THR A 398 -9.54 -11.55 8.86
C THR A 398 -8.22 -10.85 9.12
N ASP A 399 -8.18 -10.09 10.21
CA ASP A 399 -6.99 -9.45 10.76
C ASP A 399 -6.05 -10.42 11.51
N LYS A 400 -6.46 -11.68 11.69
CA LYS A 400 -5.70 -12.70 12.44
C LYS A 400 -4.79 -13.55 11.56
N GLU A 401 -5.08 -13.63 10.27
CA GLU A 401 -4.39 -14.51 9.33
C GLU A 401 -3.95 -13.71 8.10
N PRO A 402 -2.63 -13.61 7.85
CA PRO A 402 -1.53 -14.15 8.66
C PRO A 402 -1.34 -13.43 10.02
N PRO A 403 -0.66 -14.03 11.01
CA PRO A 403 -0.39 -13.38 12.30
C PRO A 403 0.69 -12.28 12.22
N TYR A 404 1.18 -11.96 11.03
CA TYR A 404 2.17 -10.94 10.70
C TYR A 404 1.69 -10.15 9.47
N HIS A 405 2.24 -8.96 9.22
CA HIS A 405 2.02 -8.28 7.94
C HIS A 405 2.95 -8.87 6.89
N ARG A 406 2.43 -9.18 5.70
CA ARG A 406 3.24 -9.67 4.58
C ARG A 406 4.06 -8.58 3.92
N HIS A 407 3.65 -7.32 4.09
CA HIS A 407 4.32 -6.17 3.52
C HIS A 407 4.69 -5.13 4.56
N VAL A 408 5.75 -4.37 4.29
CA VAL A 408 6.15 -3.23 5.11
C VAL A 408 5.54 -1.95 4.56
N LEU A 409 4.62 -1.34 5.31
CA LEU A 409 4.00 -0.05 4.98
C LEU A 409 4.94 1.12 5.32
N TYR A 410 6.09 1.20 4.66
CA TYR A 410 7.14 2.16 4.98
C TYR A 410 6.62 3.60 5.08
N GLY A 411 7.00 4.26 6.17
CA GLY A 411 6.76 5.68 6.38
C GLY A 411 5.41 6.04 6.98
N ALA A 412 4.49 5.09 7.14
CA ALA A 412 3.21 5.36 7.79
C ALA A 412 3.44 5.78 9.25
N LEU A 413 2.98 6.98 9.60
CA LEU A 413 2.91 7.46 10.98
C LEU A 413 1.65 6.88 11.62
N VAL A 414 1.82 6.04 12.64
CA VAL A 414 0.67 5.48 13.37
C VAL A 414 0.01 6.55 14.25
N GLY A 415 -1.23 6.33 14.67
CA GLY A 415 -1.97 7.27 15.53
C GLY A 415 -1.24 7.65 16.82
N GLY A 416 -0.48 6.70 17.39
CA GLY A 416 0.45 6.94 18.48
C GLY A 416 -0.05 6.45 19.84
N PRO A 417 0.66 6.79 20.92
CA PRO A 417 0.32 6.29 22.25
C PRO A 417 -0.88 7.02 22.85
N ASN A 418 -1.45 6.39 23.89
CA ASN A 418 -2.41 7.07 24.75
C ASN A 418 -1.77 8.21 25.57
N GLN A 419 -2.60 8.93 26.31
CA GLN A 419 -2.20 10.09 27.14
C GLN A 419 -1.09 9.83 28.18
N ASN A 420 -0.73 8.57 28.44
CA ASN A 420 0.29 8.15 29.41
C ASN A 420 1.51 7.47 28.74
N ASP A 421 1.72 7.67 27.43
CA ASP A 421 2.79 7.05 26.64
C ASP A 421 2.68 5.52 26.51
N GLN A 422 1.49 4.94 26.78
CA GLN A 422 1.27 3.52 26.59
C GLN A 422 0.81 3.26 25.15
N TYR A 423 1.43 2.26 24.53
CA TYR A 423 1.18 1.86 23.16
C TYR A 423 1.44 0.35 23.04
N THR A 424 0.54 -0.34 22.33
CA THR A 424 0.68 -1.76 22.00
C THR A 424 0.58 -1.91 20.50
N ASP A 425 1.56 -2.56 19.88
CA ASP A 425 1.56 -2.81 18.45
C ASP A 425 0.62 -3.99 18.12
N LYS A 426 -0.63 -3.66 17.80
CA LYS A 426 -1.69 -4.61 17.46
C LYS A 426 -2.50 -4.12 16.28
N ILE A 427 -2.83 -5.05 15.39
CA ILE A 427 -3.63 -4.77 14.20
C ILE A 427 -5.06 -4.38 14.57
N ASP A 428 -5.63 -4.88 15.66
CA ASP A 428 -7.00 -4.61 16.09
C ASP A 428 -7.13 -3.32 16.94
N ASP A 429 -6.02 -2.63 17.21
CA ASP A 429 -6.02 -1.31 17.86
C ASP A 429 -6.07 -0.20 16.79
N PHE A 430 -7.26 -0.04 16.20
CA PHE A 430 -7.57 1.01 15.20
C PHE A 430 -7.54 2.45 15.77
N VAL A 431 -7.09 2.65 17.02
CA VAL A 431 -6.86 3.99 17.58
C VAL A 431 -5.37 4.30 17.55
N CYS A 432 -4.56 3.43 18.16
CA CYS A 432 -3.12 3.66 18.30
C CYS A 432 -2.34 3.28 17.03
N ASN A 433 -2.84 2.28 16.28
CA ASN A 433 -2.20 1.71 15.10
C ASN A 433 -2.87 2.06 13.78
N GLU A 434 -3.88 2.94 13.80
CA GLU A 434 -4.42 3.54 12.58
C GLU A 434 -3.33 4.32 11.83
N VAL A 435 -3.45 4.32 10.51
CA VAL A 435 -2.58 5.04 9.57
C VAL A 435 -3.47 5.72 8.54
N ALA A 436 -3.14 6.96 8.15
CA ALA A 436 -3.97 7.71 7.20
C ALA A 436 -3.19 8.75 6.40
N CYS A 437 -3.75 9.15 5.26
CA CYS A 437 -3.24 10.22 4.42
C CYS A 437 -2.98 11.50 5.22
N ASP A 438 -3.92 11.89 6.09
CA ASP A 438 -3.84 13.11 6.88
C ASP A 438 -2.82 13.01 8.02
N TYR A 439 -2.54 11.79 8.51
CA TYR A 439 -1.54 11.54 9.55
C TYR A 439 -0.13 11.86 9.04
N ASN A 440 0.15 11.47 7.79
CA ASN A 440 1.44 11.70 7.17
C ASN A 440 1.62 13.13 6.62
N ALA A 441 0.54 13.89 6.42
CA ALA A 441 0.58 15.11 5.62
C ALA A 441 1.40 16.24 6.26
N GLY A 442 1.00 16.68 7.47
CA GLY A 442 1.79 17.64 8.25
C GLY A 442 3.14 17.08 8.70
N PHE A 443 3.23 15.75 8.88
CA PHE A 443 4.45 15.04 9.23
C PHE A 443 5.53 15.14 8.14
N VAL A 444 5.17 14.99 6.85
CA VAL A 444 6.08 15.23 5.73
C VAL A 444 6.58 16.68 5.73
N GLY A 445 5.71 17.66 6.00
CA GLY A 445 6.08 19.07 6.10
C GLY A 445 7.14 19.35 7.15
N ILE A 446 6.96 18.83 8.37
CA ILE A 446 7.96 19.00 9.43
C ILE A 446 9.24 18.22 9.15
N LEU A 447 9.18 17.04 8.51
CA LEU A 447 10.37 16.31 8.10
C LEU A 447 11.20 17.08 7.05
N ALA A 448 10.55 17.70 6.06
CA ALA A 448 11.22 18.55 5.08
C ALA A 448 11.94 19.72 5.76
N LYS A 449 11.31 20.37 6.75
CA LYS A 449 11.96 21.38 7.59
C LYS A 449 13.17 20.82 8.35
N MET A 450 13.05 19.65 8.95
CA MET A 450 14.18 19.05 9.69
C MET A 450 15.35 18.70 8.76
N VAL A 451 15.08 18.21 7.55
CA VAL A 451 16.11 18.01 6.53
C VAL A 451 16.74 19.34 6.12
N SER A 452 15.95 20.41 5.99
CA SER A 452 16.51 21.69 5.59
C SER A 452 17.52 22.24 6.61
N LEU A 453 17.26 22.00 7.90
CA LEU A 453 18.13 22.38 9.02
C LEU A 453 19.32 21.42 9.23
N TYR A 454 19.08 20.11 9.19
CA TYR A 454 20.02 19.10 9.68
C TYR A 454 20.58 18.18 8.58
N GLY A 455 20.02 18.24 7.37
CA GLY A 455 20.35 17.32 6.29
C GLY A 455 19.92 15.89 6.61
N GLY A 456 20.77 14.94 6.24
CA GLY A 456 20.52 13.51 6.31
C GLY A 456 20.90 12.84 5.00
N THR A 457 20.79 11.52 4.94
CA THR A 457 21.06 10.76 3.71
C THR A 457 19.93 9.75 3.55
N PRO A 458 19.16 9.79 2.45
CA PRO A 458 18.15 8.75 2.19
C PRO A 458 18.82 7.39 2.01
N ASP A 459 18.05 6.32 2.13
CA ASP A 459 18.52 4.99 1.77
C ASP A 459 18.57 4.86 0.24
N GLU A 460 19.76 4.65 -0.30
CA GLU A 460 20.00 4.56 -1.76
C GLU A 460 19.38 3.31 -2.39
N ASN A 461 19.13 2.25 -1.60
CA ASN A 461 18.58 0.98 -2.09
C ASN A 461 17.08 0.83 -1.79
N PHE A 462 16.40 1.95 -1.50
CA PHE A 462 15.01 1.94 -1.11
C PHE A 462 14.04 2.03 -2.32
N PRO A 463 12.90 1.31 -2.30
CA PRO A 463 12.54 0.30 -1.30
C PRO A 463 13.29 -1.02 -1.50
N PRO A 464 13.62 -1.75 -0.42
CA PRO A 464 14.11 -3.12 -0.57
C PRO A 464 13.01 -4.00 -1.17
N LEU A 465 13.40 -4.92 -2.05
CA LEU A 465 12.49 -5.95 -2.57
C LEU A 465 12.12 -6.92 -1.44
N GLU A 466 10.85 -7.30 -1.38
CA GLU A 466 10.35 -8.32 -0.46
C GLU A 466 10.42 -9.65 -1.21
N GLU A 467 10.77 -10.72 -0.50
CA GLU A 467 10.74 -12.07 -1.06
C GLU A 467 9.28 -12.57 -1.03
N PRO A 468 8.65 -12.84 -2.19
CA PRO A 468 7.29 -13.35 -2.21
C PRO A 468 7.20 -14.73 -1.55
N GLU A 469 6.15 -14.95 -0.78
CA GLU A 469 5.75 -16.29 -0.34
C GLU A 469 5.01 -17.01 -1.49
N ASP A 470 4.82 -18.32 -1.36
CA ASP A 470 4.02 -19.05 -2.35
C ASP A 470 2.56 -18.56 -2.38
N GLU A 471 2.10 -18.15 -3.56
CA GLU A 471 0.80 -17.49 -3.74
C GLU A 471 -0.29 -18.43 -4.26
N PHE A 472 0.06 -19.32 -5.19
CA PHE A 472 -0.86 -20.26 -5.82
C PHE A 472 -0.33 -21.68 -5.63
N PHE A 473 -1.05 -22.54 -4.95
CA PHE A 473 -0.59 -23.90 -4.65
C PHE A 473 -1.76 -24.83 -4.32
N VAL A 474 -1.53 -26.13 -4.36
CA VAL A 474 -2.50 -27.14 -3.93
C VAL A 474 -2.19 -27.59 -2.50
N GLU A 475 -3.23 -27.64 -1.67
CA GLU A 475 -3.25 -28.43 -0.43
C GLU A 475 -4.05 -29.71 -0.70
N ALA A 476 -3.50 -30.88 -0.42
CA ALA A 476 -4.15 -32.16 -0.75
C ALA A 476 -4.07 -33.19 0.38
N SER A 477 -4.99 -34.16 0.34
CA SER A 477 -5.02 -35.35 1.19
C SER A 477 -5.66 -36.53 0.46
N ILE A 478 -5.44 -37.74 0.98
CA ILE A 478 -6.12 -38.93 0.51
C ILE A 478 -7.53 -38.94 1.11
N ASN A 479 -8.54 -38.69 0.28
CA ASN A 479 -9.94 -38.68 0.72
C ASN A 479 -10.45 -40.10 0.96
N SER A 480 -10.10 -41.02 0.04
CA SER A 480 -10.46 -42.42 0.12
C SER A 480 -9.51 -43.26 -0.74
N MET A 481 -9.35 -44.53 -0.38
CA MET A 481 -8.58 -45.47 -1.19
C MET A 481 -9.16 -46.88 -1.07
N GLY A 482 -8.93 -47.68 -2.08
CA GLY A 482 -9.27 -49.09 -2.10
C GLY A 482 -8.26 -49.89 -2.93
N PRO A 483 -8.47 -51.21 -3.06
CA PRO A 483 -7.54 -52.09 -3.78
C PRO A 483 -7.38 -51.75 -5.27
N ASN A 484 -8.30 -50.95 -5.84
CA ASN A 484 -8.29 -50.58 -7.25
C ASN A 484 -8.43 -49.06 -7.49
N TYR A 485 -8.31 -48.20 -6.47
CA TYR A 485 -8.50 -46.77 -6.67
C TYR A 485 -7.81 -45.89 -5.61
N THR A 486 -7.49 -44.68 -6.03
CA THR A 486 -7.16 -43.53 -5.17
C THR A 486 -8.18 -42.42 -5.41
N GLU A 487 -8.70 -41.82 -4.34
CA GLU A 487 -9.52 -40.62 -4.38
C GLU A 487 -8.83 -39.51 -3.59
N ILE A 488 -8.60 -38.39 -4.25
CA ILE A 488 -7.89 -37.23 -3.73
C ILE A 488 -8.89 -36.14 -3.39
N LYS A 489 -8.70 -35.51 -2.24
CA LYS A 489 -9.27 -34.20 -1.90
C LYS A 489 -8.15 -33.18 -2.10
N ALA A 490 -8.36 -32.20 -2.96
CA ALA A 490 -7.41 -31.14 -3.28
C ALA A 490 -8.08 -29.76 -3.18
N GLU A 491 -7.41 -28.81 -2.55
CA GLU A 491 -7.82 -27.41 -2.40
C GLU A 491 -6.80 -26.54 -3.15
N LEU A 492 -7.20 -25.98 -4.30
CA LEU A 492 -6.37 -24.99 -5.01
C LEU A 492 -6.50 -23.65 -4.29
N ASN A 493 -5.38 -23.12 -3.82
CA ASN A 493 -5.29 -21.88 -3.06
C ASN A 493 -4.90 -20.69 -3.96
N ASN A 494 -5.49 -19.53 -3.71
CA ASN A 494 -4.99 -18.21 -4.09
C ASN A 494 -4.80 -17.37 -2.82
N ARG A 495 -3.54 -17.24 -2.41
CA ARG A 495 -3.07 -16.38 -1.31
C ARG A 495 -2.10 -15.33 -1.87
N SER A 496 -2.38 -14.81 -3.07
CA SER A 496 -1.53 -13.79 -3.70
C SER A 496 -1.48 -12.49 -2.92
N ALA A 497 -0.33 -11.83 -2.95
CA ALA A 497 -0.07 -10.55 -2.31
C ALA A 497 1.06 -9.71 -2.95
N TRP A 498 1.76 -10.20 -4.00
CA TRP A 498 2.79 -9.42 -4.72
C TRP A 498 2.50 -9.20 -6.22
N PRO A 499 1.51 -8.35 -6.58
CA PRO A 499 0.40 -7.91 -5.75
C PRO A 499 -0.66 -9.03 -5.63
N ALA A 500 -1.64 -8.82 -4.75
CA ALA A 500 -2.85 -9.64 -4.76
C ALA A 500 -3.51 -9.58 -6.13
N ARG A 501 -3.96 -10.73 -6.64
CA ARG A 501 -4.48 -10.84 -8.01
C ARG A 501 -5.37 -12.05 -8.18
N VAL A 502 -6.08 -12.06 -9.31
CA VAL A 502 -6.88 -13.19 -9.77
C VAL A 502 -6.30 -13.74 -11.07
N ILE A 503 -6.39 -15.05 -11.24
CA ILE A 503 -5.96 -15.75 -12.46
C ILE A 503 -7.16 -16.51 -13.00
N LYS A 504 -7.51 -16.27 -14.27
CA LYS A 504 -8.69 -16.89 -14.87
C LYS A 504 -8.46 -18.37 -15.23
N ASP A 505 -7.35 -18.68 -15.89
CA ASP A 505 -7.12 -19.99 -16.47
C ASP A 505 -6.33 -20.91 -15.51
N LEU A 506 -6.81 -20.99 -14.26
CA LEU A 506 -6.18 -21.81 -13.21
C LEU A 506 -6.42 -23.31 -13.41
N SER A 507 -5.34 -24.07 -13.29
CA SER A 507 -5.38 -25.53 -13.31
C SER A 507 -4.26 -26.14 -12.48
N PHE A 508 -4.39 -27.43 -12.16
CA PHE A 508 -3.31 -28.21 -11.58
C PHE A 508 -3.29 -29.64 -12.13
N ASN A 509 -2.13 -30.29 -12.06
CA ASN A 509 -1.94 -31.66 -12.52
C ASN A 509 -1.78 -32.64 -11.34
N TYR A 510 -2.26 -33.87 -11.52
CA TYR A 510 -1.96 -35.01 -10.66
C TYR A 510 -1.38 -36.14 -11.51
N TYR A 511 -0.12 -36.51 -11.23
CA TYR A 511 0.69 -37.48 -11.95
C TYR A 511 0.63 -38.86 -11.29
N VAL A 512 0.49 -39.88 -12.12
CA VAL A 512 0.45 -41.30 -11.76
C VAL A 512 1.47 -42.11 -12.57
N ASP A 513 1.99 -43.18 -11.98
CA ASP A 513 2.82 -44.16 -12.68
C ASP A 513 1.98 -45.43 -12.88
N LEU A 514 1.74 -45.82 -14.14
CA LEU A 514 0.87 -46.95 -14.48
C LEU A 514 1.64 -48.26 -14.73
N THR A 515 2.90 -48.35 -14.29
CA THR A 515 3.73 -49.55 -14.49
C THR A 515 3.02 -50.83 -14.04
N GLU A 516 2.41 -50.83 -12.86
CA GLU A 516 1.69 -51.98 -12.30
C GLU A 516 0.40 -52.33 -13.06
N VAL A 517 -0.23 -51.34 -13.70
CA VAL A 517 -1.40 -51.55 -14.58
C VAL A 517 -0.99 -52.35 -15.81
N PHE A 518 0.11 -51.95 -16.45
CA PHE A 518 0.63 -52.62 -17.64
C PHE A 518 1.18 -54.02 -17.31
N GLU A 519 1.87 -54.18 -16.18
CA GLU A 519 2.33 -55.49 -15.70
C GLU A 519 1.19 -56.46 -15.39
N ALA A 520 0.04 -55.94 -14.93
CA ALA A 520 -1.18 -56.73 -14.73
C ALA A 520 -1.94 -57.06 -16.05
N GLY A 521 -1.47 -56.55 -17.19
CA GLY A 521 -2.04 -56.80 -18.52
C GLY A 521 -3.24 -55.92 -18.88
N TYR A 522 -3.43 -54.80 -18.19
CA TYR A 522 -4.47 -53.80 -18.47
C TYR A 522 -3.90 -52.60 -19.23
N GLY A 523 -4.77 -51.85 -19.91
CA GLY A 523 -4.43 -50.63 -20.62
C GLY A 523 -4.87 -49.36 -19.90
N VAL A 524 -4.48 -48.20 -20.44
CA VAL A 524 -4.90 -46.88 -19.92
C VAL A 524 -6.42 -46.72 -20.04
N GLU A 525 -7.01 -47.30 -21.08
CA GLU A 525 -8.45 -47.33 -21.33
C GLU A 525 -9.26 -48.06 -20.26
N ASP A 526 -8.63 -48.92 -19.46
CA ASP A 526 -9.25 -49.63 -18.35
C ASP A 526 -9.28 -48.78 -17.06
N ILE A 527 -8.55 -47.65 -17.04
CA ILE A 527 -8.51 -46.73 -15.92
C ILE A 527 -9.54 -45.62 -16.12
N LYS A 528 -10.41 -45.47 -15.13
CA LYS A 528 -11.48 -44.48 -15.13
C LYS A 528 -11.11 -43.29 -14.25
N VAL A 529 -11.24 -42.09 -14.80
CA VAL A 529 -11.09 -40.82 -14.07
C VAL A 529 -12.46 -40.16 -13.88
N GLU A 530 -12.79 -39.83 -12.63
CA GLU A 530 -14.06 -39.19 -12.27
C GLU A 530 -13.85 -37.97 -11.37
N LEU A 531 -14.37 -36.81 -11.79
CA LEU A 531 -14.59 -35.67 -10.89
C LEU A 531 -15.82 -35.97 -10.03
N ARG A 532 -15.61 -36.14 -8.73
CA ARG A 532 -16.65 -36.52 -7.75
C ARG A 532 -17.34 -35.29 -7.18
N MET A 533 -16.57 -34.25 -6.93
CA MET A 533 -17.03 -32.98 -6.38
C MET A 533 -16.14 -31.84 -6.88
N ALA A 534 -16.73 -30.68 -7.10
CA ALA A 534 -16.03 -29.41 -7.24
C ALA A 534 -16.92 -28.31 -6.67
N GLU A 535 -16.38 -27.44 -5.82
CA GLU A 535 -17.14 -26.35 -5.19
C GLU A 535 -17.56 -25.28 -6.19
N ILE A 536 -16.73 -25.05 -7.20
CA ILE A 536 -17.04 -24.23 -8.37
C ILE A 536 -16.93 -25.05 -9.64
N PRO A 537 -17.51 -24.62 -10.77
CA PRO A 537 -17.43 -25.35 -12.02
C PRO A 537 -15.98 -25.64 -12.44
N ALA A 538 -15.63 -26.92 -12.46
CA ALA A 538 -14.33 -27.41 -12.89
C ALA A 538 -14.49 -28.58 -13.87
N THR A 539 -13.40 -28.92 -14.54
CA THR A 539 -13.29 -30.08 -15.44
C THR A 539 -12.08 -30.90 -15.07
N ILE A 540 -12.13 -32.20 -15.38
CA ILE A 540 -11.00 -33.10 -15.27
C ILE A 540 -10.80 -33.82 -16.60
N THR A 541 -9.56 -33.95 -17.04
CA THR A 541 -9.23 -34.75 -18.22
C THR A 541 -9.31 -36.24 -17.90
N GLN A 542 -9.45 -37.09 -18.92
CA GLN A 542 -8.99 -38.48 -18.77
C GLN A 542 -7.44 -38.48 -18.71
N LEU A 543 -6.84 -39.65 -18.44
CA LEU A 543 -5.39 -39.77 -18.36
C LEU A 543 -4.72 -39.29 -19.65
N GLN A 544 -3.75 -38.39 -19.49
CA GLN A 544 -2.88 -37.89 -20.54
C GLN A 544 -1.49 -38.47 -20.32
N HIS A 545 -0.87 -38.96 -21.39
CA HIS A 545 0.50 -39.47 -21.33
C HIS A 545 1.48 -38.31 -21.09
N TYR A 546 2.49 -38.53 -20.25
CA TYR A 546 3.54 -37.56 -19.97
C TYR A 546 4.92 -38.05 -20.43
N SER A 547 5.40 -39.18 -19.90
CA SER A 547 6.69 -39.77 -20.24
C SER A 547 6.73 -41.21 -19.77
N GLU A 548 7.21 -42.15 -20.59
CA GLU A 548 7.26 -43.58 -20.24
C GLU A 548 5.91 -44.09 -19.70
N ASN A 549 5.88 -44.62 -18.47
CA ASN A 549 4.67 -45.08 -17.78
C ASN A 549 4.00 -44.00 -16.93
N ILE A 550 4.49 -42.75 -16.99
CA ILE A 550 3.92 -41.61 -16.27
C ILE A 550 2.80 -40.99 -17.08
N TYR A 551 1.65 -40.83 -16.44
CA TYR A 551 0.45 -40.18 -16.96
C TYR A 551 -0.01 -39.11 -15.96
N TYR A 552 -0.93 -38.25 -16.38
CA TYR A 552 -1.54 -37.28 -15.48
C TYR A 552 -3.00 -37.00 -15.81
N VAL A 553 -3.69 -36.43 -14.83
CA VAL A 553 -4.98 -35.78 -15.01
C VAL A 553 -4.82 -34.30 -14.75
N LYS A 554 -5.43 -33.46 -15.60
CA LYS A 554 -5.47 -32.02 -15.42
C LYS A 554 -6.83 -31.61 -14.89
N ILE A 555 -6.84 -30.91 -13.75
CA ILE A 555 -8.03 -30.29 -13.19
C ILE A 555 -7.99 -28.81 -13.60
N SER A 556 -9.01 -28.34 -14.31
CA SER A 556 -9.11 -26.95 -14.76
C SER A 556 -10.39 -26.30 -14.26
N PHE A 557 -10.26 -25.15 -13.61
CA PHE A 557 -11.39 -24.34 -13.15
C PHE A 557 -11.93 -23.51 -14.32
N LYS A 558 -13.26 -23.45 -14.49
CA LYS A 558 -13.85 -22.73 -15.62
C LYS A 558 -13.63 -21.22 -15.56
N ASP A 559 -13.62 -20.69 -14.33
CA ASP A 559 -13.26 -19.31 -14.03
C ASP A 559 -12.47 -19.30 -12.72
N GLY A 560 -11.14 -19.33 -12.83
CA GLY A 560 -10.24 -19.28 -11.69
C GLY A 560 -10.28 -17.95 -10.93
N THR A 561 -10.91 -16.90 -11.48
CA THR A 561 -11.02 -15.62 -10.77
C THR A 561 -11.95 -15.70 -9.56
N ASP A 562 -12.75 -16.77 -9.46
CA ASP A 562 -13.56 -17.07 -8.27
C ASP A 562 -12.73 -17.72 -7.13
N ILE A 563 -11.43 -17.90 -7.33
CA ILE A 563 -10.44 -18.24 -6.31
C ILE A 563 -9.60 -17.00 -6.05
N PHE A 564 -9.90 -16.27 -4.97
CA PHE A 564 -9.27 -14.97 -4.69
C PHE A 564 -9.09 -14.74 -3.18
N PRO A 565 -8.04 -13.99 -2.75
CA PRO A 565 -7.70 -13.78 -1.36
C PRO A 565 -8.68 -12.80 -0.67
N GLY A 566 -9.95 -13.16 -0.55
CA GLY A 566 -10.99 -12.27 -0.02
C GLY A 566 -11.99 -12.90 0.95
N GLY A 567 -11.76 -14.13 1.42
CA GLY A 567 -12.70 -14.78 2.34
C GLY A 567 -12.37 -16.23 2.62
N GLN A 568 -12.83 -16.75 3.76
CA GLN A 568 -12.53 -18.10 4.26
C GLN A 568 -12.82 -19.22 3.27
N SER A 569 -13.86 -19.03 2.45
CA SER A 569 -14.15 -19.96 1.37
C SER A 569 -13.37 -19.53 0.13
N GLU A 570 -13.43 -18.26 -0.24
CA GLU A 570 -12.99 -17.63 -1.49
C GLU A 570 -11.53 -17.85 -1.84
N PHE A 571 -10.63 -17.89 -0.85
CA PHE A 571 -9.19 -18.05 -1.12
C PHE A 571 -8.80 -19.46 -1.59
N ARG A 572 -9.71 -20.43 -1.51
CA ARG A 572 -9.45 -21.80 -1.97
C ARG A 572 -10.68 -22.47 -2.56
N ARG A 573 -10.48 -23.47 -3.42
CA ARG A 573 -11.58 -24.29 -3.93
C ARG A 573 -11.24 -25.75 -3.85
N GLU A 574 -12.13 -26.49 -3.22
CA GLU A 574 -12.05 -27.93 -3.11
C GLU A 574 -12.54 -28.61 -4.40
N VAL A 575 -11.75 -29.59 -4.84
CA VAL A 575 -12.17 -30.64 -5.76
C VAL A 575 -11.88 -32.01 -5.15
N GLN A 576 -12.76 -32.96 -5.43
CA GLN A 576 -12.51 -34.37 -5.15
C GLN A 576 -12.57 -35.15 -6.45
N PHE A 577 -11.54 -35.93 -6.73
CA PHE A 577 -11.47 -36.74 -7.95
C PHE A 577 -10.94 -38.13 -7.63
N ARG A 578 -11.35 -39.10 -8.44
CA ARG A 578 -10.98 -40.51 -8.29
C ARG A 578 -10.37 -41.04 -9.57
N ILE A 579 -9.28 -41.77 -9.43
CA ILE A 579 -8.67 -42.59 -10.48
C ILE A 579 -8.83 -44.05 -10.04
N SER A 580 -9.43 -44.87 -10.90
CA SER A 580 -9.78 -46.26 -10.54
C SER A 580 -9.57 -47.24 -11.69
N GLY A 581 -8.90 -48.35 -11.41
CA GLY A 581 -8.90 -49.53 -12.27
C GLY A 581 -10.22 -50.32 -12.18
N PRO A 582 -10.37 -51.39 -12.98
CA PRO A 582 -11.62 -52.16 -13.07
C PRO A 582 -12.06 -52.74 -11.71
N GLN A 583 -13.37 -52.84 -11.50
CA GLN A 583 -13.92 -53.37 -10.25
C GLN A 583 -13.46 -54.82 -10.02
N GLY A 584 -12.96 -55.11 -8.81
CA GLY A 584 -12.52 -56.45 -8.41
C GLY A 584 -11.05 -56.76 -8.68
N THR A 585 -10.31 -55.79 -9.21
CA THR A 585 -8.85 -55.84 -9.32
C THR A 585 -8.16 -55.40 -8.03
N ASP A 586 -6.90 -55.76 -7.86
CA ASP A 586 -6.06 -55.44 -6.70
C ASP A 586 -4.62 -55.02 -7.08
N PHE A 587 -4.39 -54.67 -8.35
CA PHE A 587 -3.07 -54.27 -8.84
C PHE A 587 -2.73 -52.80 -8.55
N TRP A 588 -3.72 -51.94 -8.26
CA TRP A 588 -3.52 -50.49 -8.15
C TRP A 588 -2.53 -50.12 -7.05
N ASN A 589 -1.46 -49.44 -7.42
CA ASN A 589 -0.41 -49.03 -6.50
C ASN A 589 -0.21 -47.51 -6.57
N PRO A 590 -0.64 -46.74 -5.56
CA PRO A 590 -0.39 -45.31 -5.55
C PRO A 590 0.99 -44.94 -5.00
N ASP A 591 1.74 -45.87 -4.40
CA ASP A 591 3.01 -45.53 -3.71
C ASP A 591 4.14 -45.12 -4.68
N ASN A 592 4.02 -45.43 -5.98
CA ASN A 592 4.91 -44.98 -7.05
C ASN A 592 4.38 -43.75 -7.81
N ASP A 593 3.17 -43.27 -7.51
CA ASP A 593 2.63 -42.07 -8.13
C ASP A 593 3.38 -40.82 -7.63
N PHE A 594 3.90 -40.02 -8.56
CA PHE A 594 4.62 -38.78 -8.22
C PHE A 594 3.79 -37.84 -7.35
N SER A 595 2.51 -37.61 -7.71
CA SER A 595 1.63 -36.69 -6.96
C SER A 595 1.06 -37.28 -5.66
N TYR A 596 1.24 -38.57 -5.41
CA TYR A 596 0.85 -39.20 -4.15
C TYR A 596 1.89 -38.99 -3.05
N ASN A 597 3.10 -38.60 -3.41
CA ASN A 597 4.22 -38.43 -2.49
C ASN A 597 3.87 -37.46 -1.35
N GLY A 598 4.03 -37.94 -0.11
CA GLY A 598 3.78 -37.16 1.10
C GLY A 598 2.31 -36.99 1.49
N LEU A 599 1.35 -37.47 0.70
CA LEU A 599 -0.06 -37.36 1.05
C LEU A 599 -0.43 -38.29 2.21
N VAL A 600 -1.26 -37.78 3.12
CA VAL A 600 -1.75 -38.51 4.29
C VAL A 600 -3.25 -38.76 4.21
N ARG A 601 -3.70 -39.82 4.88
CA ARG A 601 -5.11 -40.23 4.94
C ARG A 601 -5.73 -39.86 6.29
N ASP A 602 -5.95 -38.58 6.50
CA ASP A 602 -6.54 -38.04 7.73
C ASP A 602 -7.60 -36.95 7.48
N HIS A 603 -7.96 -36.72 6.21
CA HIS A 603 -8.83 -35.64 5.73
C HIS A 603 -8.30 -34.22 6.02
N VAL A 604 -7.06 -34.09 6.49
CA VAL A 604 -6.38 -32.80 6.68
C VAL A 604 -5.53 -32.56 5.44
N VAL A 605 -5.90 -31.55 4.66
CA VAL A 605 -5.10 -31.17 3.49
C VAL A 605 -3.78 -30.56 3.92
N THR A 606 -2.73 -30.88 3.19
CA THR A 606 -1.39 -30.32 3.39
C THR A 606 -0.85 -29.83 2.06
N LYS A 607 -0.12 -28.71 2.10
CA LYS A 607 0.50 -28.15 0.91
C LYS A 607 1.47 -29.15 0.28
N THR A 608 1.36 -29.36 -1.02
CA THR A 608 2.22 -30.28 -1.77
C THR A 608 2.77 -29.62 -3.03
N GLU A 609 4.07 -29.79 -3.27
CA GLU A 609 4.72 -29.35 -4.51
C GLU A 609 4.52 -30.36 -5.65
N TYR A 610 4.08 -31.58 -5.35
CA TYR A 610 3.93 -32.66 -6.35
C TYR A 610 2.64 -32.56 -7.17
N MET A 611 1.82 -31.53 -6.93
CA MET A 611 0.65 -31.17 -7.72
C MET A 611 0.83 -29.76 -8.28
N PRO A 612 1.59 -29.59 -9.38
CA PRO A 612 1.95 -28.28 -9.88
C PRO A 612 0.73 -27.50 -10.38
N VAL A 613 0.77 -26.19 -10.21
CA VAL A 613 -0.29 -25.25 -10.59
C VAL A 613 0.13 -24.47 -11.84
N TYR A 614 -0.83 -24.19 -12.71
CA TYR A 614 -0.62 -23.50 -13.97
C TYR A 614 -1.60 -22.34 -14.16
N ASP A 615 -1.10 -21.26 -14.75
CA ASP A 615 -1.87 -20.21 -15.42
C ASP A 615 -1.83 -20.47 -16.93
N GLY A 616 -2.95 -20.98 -17.46
CA GLY A 616 -3.01 -21.47 -18.84
C GLY A 616 -2.02 -22.63 -19.05
N ALA A 617 -0.95 -22.35 -19.79
CA ALA A 617 0.15 -23.28 -20.05
C ALA A 617 1.38 -23.04 -19.17
N THR A 618 1.45 -21.92 -18.44
CA THR A 618 2.62 -21.53 -17.65
C THR A 618 2.54 -22.14 -16.26
N LYS A 619 3.53 -22.96 -15.88
CA LYS A 619 3.64 -23.45 -14.49
C LYS A 619 4.01 -22.31 -13.56
N ILE A 620 3.22 -22.10 -12.51
CA ILE A 620 3.40 -21.04 -11.52
C ILE A 620 3.78 -21.56 -10.13
N PHE A 621 3.63 -22.87 -9.87
CA PHE A 621 4.07 -23.50 -8.62
C PHE A 621 4.28 -25.01 -8.81
N GLY A 622 5.13 -25.59 -7.96
CA GLY A 622 5.32 -27.04 -7.84
C GLY A 622 6.30 -27.65 -8.83
N LEU A 623 6.47 -28.96 -8.69
CA LEU A 623 7.39 -29.81 -9.45
C LEU A 623 6.62 -30.67 -10.45
N GLU A 624 7.31 -31.04 -11.52
CA GLU A 624 6.83 -32.04 -12.48
C GLU A 624 7.77 -33.25 -12.42
N PRO A 625 7.32 -34.47 -12.77
CA PRO A 625 8.20 -35.62 -12.88
C PRO A 625 9.33 -35.37 -13.90
N GLU A 626 10.52 -35.95 -13.66
CA GLU A 626 11.59 -35.94 -14.65
C GLU A 626 11.12 -36.66 -15.92
N SER A 627 11.12 -35.96 -17.06
CA SER A 627 10.84 -36.55 -18.36
C SER A 627 12.10 -37.18 -18.93
N SER A 628 12.02 -38.41 -19.44
CA SER A 628 13.09 -39.01 -20.25
C SER A 628 13.00 -38.60 -21.73
N GLU A 629 11.93 -37.92 -22.10
CA GLU A 629 11.86 -37.17 -23.35
C GLU A 629 12.77 -35.94 -23.23
N GLU A 630 13.84 -35.91 -24.04
CA GLU A 630 14.60 -34.69 -24.23
C GLU A 630 13.65 -33.57 -24.70
N PRO A 631 13.68 -32.38 -24.07
CA PRO A 631 12.78 -31.30 -24.43
C PRO A 631 12.86 -31.04 -25.93
N LEU A 632 11.70 -31.02 -26.58
CA LEU A 632 11.60 -30.64 -27.99
C LEU A 632 12.14 -29.22 -28.13
N LEU A 633 13.34 -29.09 -28.72
CA LEU A 633 13.90 -27.79 -29.05
C LEU A 633 13.16 -27.26 -30.28
N LEU A 634 12.14 -26.41 -30.05
CA LEU A 634 11.43 -25.73 -31.13
C LEU A 634 12.45 -25.04 -32.03
N GLY A 635 12.28 -25.21 -33.34
CA GLY A 635 13.19 -24.71 -34.36
C GLY A 635 14.40 -25.58 -34.69
N ASP A 636 14.66 -26.67 -33.96
CA ASP A 636 15.67 -27.67 -34.33
C ASP A 636 15.03 -28.77 -35.18
N LEU A 637 15.18 -28.66 -36.50
CA LEU A 637 14.47 -29.52 -37.46
C LEU A 637 15.31 -30.72 -37.89
N ASN A 638 16.58 -30.79 -37.46
CA ASN A 638 17.50 -31.88 -37.75
C ASN A 638 17.94 -32.65 -36.49
N ASP A 639 17.52 -32.22 -35.29
CA ASP A 639 17.80 -32.83 -33.97
C ASP A 639 19.31 -32.82 -33.65
N ASP A 640 20.03 -31.75 -34.05
CA ASP A 640 21.46 -31.57 -33.77
C ASP A 640 21.75 -30.72 -32.52
N GLY A 641 20.70 -30.20 -31.88
CA GLY A 641 20.74 -29.37 -30.69
C GLY A 641 21.03 -27.89 -30.95
N ILE A 642 21.07 -27.44 -32.21
CA ILE A 642 21.45 -26.07 -32.59
C ILE A 642 20.49 -25.48 -33.63
N ILE A 643 19.66 -24.53 -33.23
CA ILE A 643 18.77 -23.80 -34.15
C ILE A 643 19.61 -22.86 -35.04
N ASN A 644 19.72 -23.17 -36.34
CA ASN A 644 20.53 -22.39 -37.26
C ASN A 644 19.97 -22.35 -38.70
N THR A 645 20.78 -21.84 -39.64
CA THR A 645 20.37 -21.71 -41.05
C THR A 645 20.04 -23.03 -41.74
N SER A 646 20.52 -24.16 -41.21
CA SER A 646 20.21 -25.50 -41.71
C SER A 646 18.74 -25.83 -41.45
N ASP A 647 18.23 -25.52 -40.26
CA ASP A 647 16.84 -25.66 -39.87
C ASP A 647 15.94 -24.74 -40.67
N TYR A 648 16.33 -23.47 -40.81
CA TYR A 648 15.61 -22.53 -41.66
C TYR A 648 15.50 -23.02 -43.11
N SER A 649 16.55 -23.65 -43.64
CA SER A 649 16.53 -24.26 -44.98
C SER A 649 15.60 -25.47 -45.03
N LEU A 650 15.56 -26.31 -43.99
CA LEU A 650 14.63 -27.44 -43.91
C LEU A 650 13.18 -26.94 -43.85
N LEU A 651 12.89 -25.96 -43.01
CA LEU A 651 11.57 -25.34 -42.86
C LEU A 651 11.09 -24.75 -44.18
N THR A 652 11.95 -23.97 -44.84
CA THR A 652 11.64 -23.36 -46.14
C THR A 652 11.39 -24.43 -47.21
N ARG A 653 12.17 -25.51 -47.22
CA ARG A 653 11.97 -26.61 -48.18
C ARG A 653 10.69 -27.38 -47.92
N TYR A 654 10.28 -27.53 -46.66
CA TYR A 654 9.02 -28.16 -46.29
C TYR A 654 7.82 -27.31 -46.72
N VAL A 655 7.84 -26.01 -46.41
CA VAL A 655 6.80 -25.05 -46.82
C VAL A 655 6.71 -24.90 -48.34
N LEU A 656 7.82 -25.02 -49.07
CA LEU A 656 7.86 -25.04 -50.54
C LEU A 656 7.50 -26.41 -51.15
N GLU A 657 7.09 -27.39 -50.35
CA GLU A 657 6.77 -28.76 -50.78
C GLU A 657 7.92 -29.47 -51.52
N ILE A 658 9.17 -29.02 -51.30
CA ILE A 658 10.38 -29.65 -51.83
C ILE A 658 10.70 -30.93 -51.06
N ILE A 659 10.38 -30.95 -49.76
CA ILE A 659 10.42 -32.14 -48.91
C ILE A 659 9.04 -32.33 -48.28
N SER A 660 8.63 -33.57 -48.09
CA SER A 660 7.35 -33.93 -47.43
C SER A 660 7.53 -34.38 -45.97
N GLU A 661 8.78 -34.50 -45.52
CA GLU A 661 9.15 -34.95 -44.18
C GLU A 661 10.50 -34.33 -43.79
N PHE A 662 10.71 -34.12 -42.49
CA PHE A 662 11.98 -33.67 -41.93
C PHE A 662 12.94 -34.85 -41.70
N PRO A 663 14.26 -34.60 -41.57
CA PRO A 663 15.26 -35.66 -41.35
C PRO A 663 15.10 -36.46 -40.05
N THR A 664 14.34 -35.92 -39.09
CA THR A 664 14.04 -36.53 -37.79
C THR A 664 12.52 -36.60 -37.55
N PRO A 665 12.03 -37.63 -36.83
CA PRO A 665 10.63 -37.69 -36.40
C PRO A 665 10.19 -36.48 -35.57
N LYS A 666 11.10 -35.83 -34.84
CA LYS A 666 10.82 -34.63 -34.03
C LYS A 666 10.64 -33.37 -34.88
N GLY A 667 11.17 -33.35 -36.11
CA GLY A 667 11.26 -32.15 -36.93
C GLY A 667 9.90 -31.55 -37.29
N THR A 668 8.86 -32.39 -37.45
CA THR A 668 7.50 -31.89 -37.71
C THR A 668 6.94 -31.16 -36.50
N SER A 669 7.16 -31.67 -35.29
CA SER A 669 6.71 -31.02 -34.06
C SER A 669 7.54 -29.77 -33.73
N ALA A 670 8.83 -29.76 -34.10
CA ALA A 670 9.72 -28.62 -33.90
C ALA A 670 9.51 -27.47 -34.91
N ALA A 671 8.75 -27.70 -35.98
CA ALA A 671 8.56 -26.75 -37.08
C ALA A 671 7.40 -25.76 -36.90
N ASP A 672 6.45 -26.04 -36.01
CA ASP A 672 5.32 -25.16 -35.67
C ASP A 672 5.76 -24.20 -34.56
N LEU A 673 6.33 -23.06 -34.96
CA LEU A 673 6.98 -22.11 -34.06
C LEU A 673 6.00 -21.14 -33.42
N ASN A 674 4.77 -21.02 -33.93
CA ASN A 674 3.72 -20.21 -33.33
C ASN A 674 2.65 -21.06 -32.60
N SER A 675 2.77 -22.38 -32.63
CA SER A 675 1.86 -23.35 -32.01
C SER A 675 0.42 -23.26 -32.51
N ASP A 676 0.21 -22.88 -33.78
CA ASP A 676 -1.12 -22.78 -34.38
C ASP A 676 -1.60 -24.08 -35.05
N GLY A 677 -0.73 -25.10 -35.09
CA GLY A 677 -0.97 -26.40 -35.69
C GLY A 677 -0.70 -26.47 -37.19
N ILE A 678 -0.17 -25.41 -37.80
CA ILE A 678 0.06 -25.29 -39.25
C ILE A 678 1.50 -24.83 -39.50
N ILE A 679 2.30 -25.65 -40.20
CA ILE A 679 3.66 -25.28 -40.60
C ILE A 679 3.60 -24.48 -41.91
N ASP A 680 3.80 -23.15 -41.84
CA ASP A 680 3.73 -22.27 -43.00
C ASP A 680 4.80 -21.14 -43.02
N SER A 681 4.55 -20.11 -43.82
CA SER A 681 5.46 -18.95 -43.96
C SER A 681 5.65 -18.12 -42.69
N LEU A 682 4.73 -18.20 -41.72
CA LEU A 682 4.84 -17.55 -40.42
C LEU A 682 5.94 -18.18 -39.59
N ASP A 683 6.06 -19.51 -39.58
CA ASP A 683 7.15 -20.23 -38.90
C ASP A 683 8.51 -19.88 -39.51
N CYS A 684 8.58 -19.77 -40.84
CA CYS A 684 9.78 -19.29 -41.51
C CYS A 684 10.18 -17.89 -41.01
N THR A 685 9.21 -17.00 -40.81
CA THR A 685 9.47 -15.64 -40.32
C THR A 685 9.98 -15.65 -38.88
N LEU A 686 9.40 -16.46 -38.01
CA LEU A 686 9.83 -16.63 -36.63
C LEU A 686 11.24 -17.22 -36.54
N MET A 687 11.51 -18.30 -37.28
CA MET A 687 12.83 -18.91 -37.39
C MET A 687 13.89 -17.89 -37.81
N GLN A 688 13.57 -17.08 -38.83
CA GLN A 688 14.49 -16.04 -39.31
C GLN A 688 14.75 -14.97 -38.24
N ARG A 689 13.72 -14.53 -37.51
CA ARG A 689 13.86 -13.52 -36.44
C ARG A 689 14.70 -14.05 -35.28
N TYR A 690 14.52 -15.33 -34.93
CA TYR A 690 15.30 -15.98 -33.89
C TYR A 690 16.78 -16.09 -34.28
N ILE A 691 17.09 -16.59 -35.48
CA ILE A 691 18.48 -16.69 -36.00
C ILE A 691 19.16 -15.32 -36.11
N LEU A 692 18.38 -14.25 -36.33
CA LEU A 692 18.88 -12.86 -36.37
C LEU A 692 18.93 -12.18 -34.98
N GLU A 693 18.66 -12.91 -33.90
CA GLU A 693 18.64 -12.40 -32.51
C GLU A 693 17.65 -11.22 -32.31
N ILE A 694 16.60 -11.15 -33.13
CA ILE A 694 15.51 -10.18 -32.99
C ILE A 694 14.52 -10.63 -31.89
N ILE A 695 14.42 -11.93 -31.68
CA ILE A 695 13.69 -12.59 -30.60
C ILE A 695 14.61 -13.63 -29.96
N ASP A 696 14.46 -13.87 -28.66
CA ASP A 696 15.29 -14.79 -27.87
C ASP A 696 14.61 -16.15 -27.62
N LYS A 697 13.34 -16.29 -28.05
CA LYS A 697 12.52 -17.49 -28.02
C LYS A 697 11.42 -17.42 -29.08
N PHE A 698 10.83 -18.57 -29.42
CA PHE A 698 9.69 -18.69 -30.33
C PHE A 698 8.37 -18.31 -29.65
#